data_AF-A0A830D7H0-F1
#
_entry.id   AF-A0A830D7H0-F1
#
_cell.length_a   1.000
_cell.length_b   1.000
_cell.length_c   1.000
_cell.angle_alpha   90.00
_cell.angle_beta   90.00
_cell.angle_gamma   90.00
#
_symmetry.space_group_name_H-M   'P 1'
#
loop_
_entity.id
_entity.type
_entity.pdbx_description
1 polymer ?
#
loop_
_entity_poly.entity_id
_entity_poly.type
_entity_poly.pdbx_seq_one_letter_code
_entity_poly.pdbx_strand_id
1 'polypeptide(L)'
;MTPFHFQTHHLAGKSQSLFVISNILALHHNSPPTTAVFTMKRCRQAQSRNIETVEVADIEDISFSGEEIPNIRASLLEWYDENRRDLPWRRISSGENDVGVKERETRAYAVWVSEVMLQQTRVQTVVDYFNRWMEKWPTIHHLAQASIEEVNEMWAGLGYYRRARFLLEGAKMIVEGGDEFPKTASSLQKVKGIGNYTAGAIASIAFQEAVPVVDGNVVRVITRLKAISANPKNSTTVKNIWKLATQLVDPSRPGDFNQSVMELGATVCSPVAPSCSTCPVSHQCQALSLSMNDESVQVTDYPMKVAKAKPRHDFSAVSVVELVEEGSRSESRYLLVKRPDEGLLAGLWEFPSVPLEGEADVSSRRKAVDHFLKQSFGLGIKKSCKLVVREEVGVYVHVFSHIRLKMYIELLVFHLSEGGMDFILKEQGSTTMKWKCVDSKALSTLGLTSGVRKVYTMVEKFKQSGTNKVPVKTRKKKVISADIMVLNLRGGKRPGPSPIPKIVSGQPGLLNAETKKEKEEVKKAEEEGTKKPKAAAAKAPAKPLPQLMEDDVIPSLKATLQAQQHISDLQLSFSDNKLEGSFLNKGVPYSFWAFFSDGTITGPKGFAISSYGSGVSTVEPFLVDEKKPTAKHVVFWVEKRLAAQGIIPVWRD
;
A
#
# COMPACT_ATOMS: atom_id res chain seq x y z
N MET A 1 -58.80 38.30 19.65
CA MET A 1 -57.79 39.39 19.62
C MET A 1 -56.85 39.16 18.44
N THR A 2 -56.27 40.20 17.88
CA THR A 2 -55.53 40.21 16.60
C THR A 2 -54.02 40.02 16.76
N PRO A 3 -53.30 39.56 15.71
CA PRO A 3 -51.84 39.42 15.70
C PRO A 3 -51.11 40.69 15.23
N PHE A 4 -49.87 40.88 15.69
CA PHE A 4 -48.93 41.91 15.24
C PHE A 4 -47.49 41.39 15.35
N HIS A 5 -46.49 41.85 14.57
CA HIS A 5 -46.49 42.24 13.15
C HIS A 5 -45.02 42.25 12.67
N PHE A 6 -44.79 42.23 11.35
CA PHE A 6 -43.45 42.48 10.78
C PHE A 6 -43.16 43.99 10.75
N GLN A 7 -41.89 44.39 10.87
CA GLN A 7 -41.45 45.69 10.36
C GLN A 7 -39.99 45.65 9.89
N THR A 8 -39.68 46.46 8.89
CA THR A 8 -38.45 46.44 8.07
C THR A 8 -37.95 47.87 7.82
N HIS A 9 -36.82 48.01 7.10
CA HIS A 9 -36.24 49.27 6.57
C HIS A 9 -35.48 50.15 7.61
N HIS A 10 -34.43 50.95 7.26
CA HIS A 10 -33.80 51.20 5.95
C HIS A 10 -32.40 51.87 5.98
N LEU A 11 -31.73 51.90 4.81
CA LEU A 11 -30.69 52.86 4.32
C LEU A 11 -29.28 52.79 4.96
N ALA A 12 -28.15 53.16 4.31
CA ALA A 12 -27.77 53.44 2.90
C ALA A 12 -26.21 53.41 2.79
N GLY A 13 -25.50 53.39 1.65
CA GLY A 13 -25.85 53.43 0.21
C GLY A 13 -24.60 53.75 -0.66
N LYS A 14 -24.81 54.18 -1.94
CA LYS A 14 -23.81 54.47 -3.02
C LYS A 14 -23.20 53.23 -3.73
N SER A 15 -22.71 53.25 -4.98
CA SER A 15 -22.94 54.00 -6.25
C SER A 15 -21.88 53.51 -7.27
N GLN A 16 -21.94 53.45 -8.61
CA GLN A 16 -22.89 53.69 -9.73
C GLN A 16 -22.77 52.44 -10.68
N SER A 17 -23.65 52.04 -11.62
CA SER A 17 -24.59 52.64 -12.59
C SER A 17 -24.05 52.80 -14.01
N LEU A 18 -24.67 52.08 -14.98
CA LEU A 18 -24.93 52.35 -16.43
C LEU A 18 -25.56 51.04 -17.02
N PHE A 19 -26.85 50.95 -17.41
CA PHE A 19 -27.50 51.40 -18.66
C PHE A 19 -26.93 50.71 -19.93
N VAL A 20 -27.65 50.21 -20.95
CA VAL A 20 -28.92 50.50 -21.69
C VAL A 20 -29.41 49.16 -22.34
N ILE A 21 -30.66 48.74 -22.63
CA ILE A 21 -32.09 49.05 -22.32
C ILE A 21 -32.94 47.78 -22.68
N SER A 22 -34.29 47.83 -22.83
CA SER A 22 -35.18 46.66 -23.06
C SER A 22 -36.28 46.86 -24.14
N ASN A 23 -36.95 45.74 -24.52
CA ASN A 23 -38.20 45.59 -25.32
C ASN A 23 -38.09 45.77 -26.86
N ILE A 24 -38.71 44.90 -27.69
CA ILE A 24 -40.15 44.96 -28.06
C ILE A 24 -40.66 43.65 -28.73
N LEU A 25 -41.93 43.30 -28.45
CA LEU A 25 -42.90 42.36 -29.08
C LEU A 25 -42.48 41.05 -29.81
N ALA A 26 -43.42 40.08 -29.77
CA ALA A 26 -43.38 38.80 -30.49
C ALA A 26 -44.37 38.76 -31.67
N LEU A 27 -44.25 37.75 -32.57
CA LEU A 27 -45.39 37.09 -33.24
C LEU A 27 -45.00 35.83 -34.07
N HIS A 28 -45.99 34.94 -34.27
CA HIS A 28 -46.11 33.81 -35.21
C HIS A 28 -45.33 32.47 -35.03
N HIS A 29 -46.05 31.39 -35.35
CA HIS A 29 -45.64 29.97 -35.37
C HIS A 29 -45.18 29.51 -36.79
N ASN A 30 -44.30 28.51 -36.89
CA ASN A 30 -44.67 27.12 -37.30
C ASN A 30 -43.48 26.18 -37.66
N SER A 31 -43.42 25.04 -36.97
CA SER A 31 -43.07 23.70 -37.53
C SER A 31 -41.58 23.45 -37.96
N PRO A 32 -41.16 22.24 -38.42
CA PRO A 32 -40.24 21.39 -37.65
C PRO A 32 -38.93 20.99 -38.41
N PRO A 33 -37.99 20.23 -37.81
CA PRO A 33 -36.65 20.04 -38.37
C PRO A 33 -36.55 19.03 -39.54
N THR A 34 -35.54 19.23 -40.38
CA THR A 34 -35.31 18.50 -41.63
C THR A 34 -34.63 17.13 -41.43
N THR A 35 -35.31 16.05 -41.84
CA THR A 35 -34.74 14.71 -41.89
C THR A 35 -33.86 14.52 -43.13
N ALA A 36 -32.60 14.09 -42.95
CA ALA A 36 -31.73 13.71 -44.06
C ALA A 36 -31.85 12.20 -44.38
N VAL A 37 -32.23 11.87 -45.61
CA VAL A 37 -32.39 10.48 -46.10
C VAL A 37 -31.52 10.29 -47.34
N PHE A 38 -30.68 9.24 -47.37
CA PHE A 38 -29.95 8.84 -48.58
C PHE A 38 -29.99 7.31 -48.82
N THR A 39 -30.94 6.92 -49.67
CA THR A 39 -30.92 5.80 -50.63
C THR A 39 -30.27 4.46 -50.25
N MET A 40 -31.09 3.41 -50.16
CA MET A 40 -30.64 2.02 -50.36
C MET A 40 -30.32 1.74 -51.84
N LYS A 41 -29.46 0.74 -52.09
CA LYS A 41 -29.55 -0.14 -53.27
C LYS A 41 -29.60 -1.60 -52.82
N ARG A 42 -30.60 -2.35 -53.29
CA ARG A 42 -30.59 -3.82 -53.34
C ARG A 42 -29.67 -4.27 -54.51
N CYS A 43 -29.26 -5.52 -54.68
CA CYS A 43 -29.74 -6.79 -54.15
C CYS A 43 -28.68 -7.89 -54.26
N ARG A 44 -28.65 -8.85 -53.32
CA ARG A 44 -28.63 -10.31 -53.61
C ARG A 44 -28.97 -11.11 -52.36
N GLN A 45 -29.55 -12.30 -52.56
CA GLN A 45 -30.05 -13.17 -51.49
C GLN A 45 -28.94 -14.03 -50.89
N ALA A 46 -28.97 -14.18 -49.57
CA ALA A 46 -28.39 -15.29 -48.83
C ALA A 46 -29.44 -15.80 -47.83
N GLN A 47 -29.41 -17.08 -47.48
CA GLN A 47 -30.53 -17.74 -46.80
C GLN A 47 -30.59 -17.43 -45.30
N SER A 48 -31.79 -17.51 -44.75
CA SER A 48 -32.11 -17.23 -43.36
C SER A 48 -31.46 -18.22 -42.39
N ARG A 49 -30.85 -17.67 -41.34
CA ARG A 49 -30.84 -18.26 -40.00
C ARG A 49 -31.45 -17.24 -39.07
N ASN A 50 -32.41 -17.65 -38.23
CA ASN A 50 -32.90 -16.79 -37.16
C ASN A 50 -31.76 -16.63 -36.15
N ILE A 51 -31.16 -15.44 -36.13
CA ILE A 51 -30.44 -14.94 -34.98
C ILE A 51 -31.49 -14.13 -34.22
N GLU A 52 -31.90 -14.61 -33.05
CA GLU A 52 -32.66 -13.76 -32.13
C GLU A 52 -31.75 -12.61 -31.72
N THR A 53 -32.11 -11.40 -32.14
CA THR A 53 -31.43 -10.19 -31.70
C THR A 53 -31.77 -9.98 -30.24
N VAL A 54 -30.89 -10.48 -29.35
CA VAL A 54 -30.94 -10.16 -27.92
C VAL A 54 -30.92 -8.65 -27.79
N GLU A 55 -32.05 -8.08 -27.39
CA GLU A 55 -32.13 -6.66 -27.07
C GLU A 55 -31.20 -6.40 -25.88
N VAL A 56 -30.12 -5.68 -26.15
CA VAL A 56 -29.18 -5.25 -25.11
C VAL A 56 -29.88 -4.16 -24.32
N ALA A 57 -30.63 -4.58 -23.30
CA ALA A 57 -31.41 -3.70 -22.44
C ALA A 57 -30.55 -2.53 -21.94
N ASP A 58 -31.09 -1.32 -22.01
CA ASP A 58 -30.36 -0.13 -21.60
C ASP A 58 -29.94 -0.25 -20.13
N ILE A 59 -28.76 0.29 -19.81
CA ILE A 59 -28.11 0.09 -18.50
C ILE A 59 -28.96 0.60 -17.31
N GLU A 60 -29.98 1.40 -17.58
CA GLU A 60 -30.90 1.96 -16.60
C GLU A 60 -32.07 1.00 -16.26
N ASP A 61 -32.43 0.07 -17.15
CA ASP A 61 -33.51 -0.92 -16.96
C ASP A 61 -33.06 -2.20 -16.24
N ILE A 62 -31.74 -2.42 -16.14
CA ILE A 62 -31.16 -3.53 -15.38
C ILE A 62 -31.69 -3.54 -13.95
N SER A 63 -32.37 -4.63 -13.60
CA SER A 63 -33.09 -4.83 -12.35
C SER A 63 -33.11 -6.32 -11.95
N PHE A 64 -33.36 -6.61 -10.68
CA PHE A 64 -33.65 -7.97 -10.22
C PHE A 64 -35.15 -8.28 -10.31
N SER A 65 -35.52 -9.50 -10.70
CA SER A 65 -36.94 -9.91 -10.78
C SER A 65 -37.53 -10.18 -9.40
N GLY A 66 -38.86 -10.13 -9.28
CA GLY A 66 -39.56 -10.41 -8.02
C GLY A 66 -39.35 -11.82 -7.45
N GLU A 67 -39.00 -12.79 -8.32
CA GLU A 67 -38.67 -14.16 -7.93
C GLU A 67 -37.17 -14.36 -7.69
N GLU A 68 -36.32 -13.55 -8.33
CA GLU A 68 -34.87 -13.61 -8.20
C GLU A 68 -34.40 -13.04 -6.84
N ILE A 69 -35.02 -11.97 -6.36
CA ILE A 69 -34.66 -11.29 -5.10
C ILE A 69 -34.79 -12.21 -3.87
N PRO A 70 -35.92 -12.93 -3.62
CA PRO A 70 -36.05 -13.81 -2.46
C PRO A 70 -35.04 -14.97 -2.48
N ASN A 71 -34.80 -15.56 -3.65
CA ASN A 71 -33.83 -16.64 -3.81
C ASN A 71 -32.39 -16.17 -3.51
N ILE A 72 -31.98 -15.01 -4.03
CA ILE A 72 -30.66 -14.42 -3.72
C ILE A 72 -30.53 -14.12 -2.22
N ARG A 73 -31.58 -13.61 -1.56
CA ARG A 73 -31.58 -13.34 -0.12
C ARG A 73 -31.44 -14.61 0.70
N ALA A 74 -32.26 -15.62 0.44
CA ALA A 74 -32.24 -16.90 1.15
C ALA A 74 -30.87 -17.57 1.05
N SER A 75 -30.39 -17.85 -0.17
CA SER A 75 -29.13 -18.58 -0.37
C SER A 75 -27.89 -17.82 0.09
N LEU A 76 -27.90 -16.47 0.12
CA LEU A 76 -26.79 -15.69 0.70
C LEU A 76 -26.82 -15.63 2.22
N LEU A 77 -27.99 -15.60 2.86
CA LEU A 77 -28.10 -15.57 4.32
C LEU A 77 -27.79 -16.95 4.92
N GLU A 78 -28.35 -18.01 4.35
CA GLU A 78 -28.07 -19.41 4.72
C GLU A 78 -26.57 -19.72 4.60
N TRP A 79 -25.97 -19.46 3.43
CA TRP A 79 -24.53 -19.62 3.24
C TRP A 79 -23.71 -18.78 4.23
N TYR A 80 -24.11 -17.53 4.50
CA TYR A 80 -23.37 -16.65 5.39
C TYR A 80 -23.40 -17.11 6.85
N ASP A 81 -24.53 -17.61 7.35
CA ASP A 81 -24.60 -18.09 8.74
C ASP A 81 -23.69 -19.30 8.99
N GLU A 82 -23.49 -20.16 7.98
CA GLU A 82 -22.52 -21.26 8.01
C GLU A 82 -21.07 -20.81 7.75
N ASN A 83 -20.83 -19.91 6.79
CA ASN A 83 -19.49 -19.67 6.21
C ASN A 83 -18.85 -18.32 6.62
N ARG A 84 -19.54 -17.47 7.38
CA ARG A 84 -18.99 -16.18 7.84
C ARG A 84 -17.73 -16.37 8.67
N ARG A 85 -16.64 -15.70 8.27
CA ARG A 85 -15.39 -15.69 9.06
C ARG A 85 -15.65 -15.03 10.40
N ASP A 86 -15.15 -15.69 11.45
CA ASP A 86 -15.15 -15.17 12.80
C ASP A 86 -14.15 -14.02 12.95
N LEU A 87 -14.66 -12.80 13.16
CA LEU A 87 -13.89 -11.55 13.18
C LEU A 87 -14.25 -10.74 14.43
N PRO A 88 -13.29 -10.05 15.10
CA PRO A 88 -13.55 -9.39 16.38
C PRO A 88 -14.73 -8.41 16.37
N TRP A 89 -14.86 -7.60 15.32
CA TRP A 89 -15.96 -6.64 15.13
C TRP A 89 -17.32 -7.28 14.83
N ARG A 90 -17.37 -8.57 14.45
CA ARG A 90 -18.61 -9.35 14.34
C ARG A 90 -19.06 -9.97 15.68
N ARG A 91 -18.13 -10.21 16.61
CA ARG A 91 -18.43 -10.76 17.95
C ARG A 91 -19.03 -9.71 18.90
N ILE A 92 -18.72 -8.44 18.69
CA ILE A 92 -19.15 -7.36 19.59
C ILE A 92 -20.68 -7.19 19.50
N SER A 93 -21.36 -7.65 20.54
CA SER A 93 -22.82 -7.72 20.65
C SER A 93 -23.50 -8.63 19.60
N SER A 94 -23.06 -9.89 19.51
CA SER A 94 -23.80 -10.98 18.83
C SER A 94 -24.84 -11.67 19.74
N GLY A 95 -25.28 -11.02 20.82
CA GLY A 95 -26.41 -11.48 21.62
C GLY A 95 -27.72 -11.18 20.91
N GLU A 96 -28.59 -12.17 20.79
CA GLU A 96 -29.93 -12.01 20.24
C GLU A 96 -30.95 -11.87 21.37
N ASN A 97 -31.91 -10.96 21.18
CA ASN A 97 -32.95 -10.52 22.13
C ASN A 97 -32.48 -9.52 23.21
N ASP A 98 -33.29 -8.46 23.37
CA ASP A 98 -33.20 -7.34 24.33
C ASP A 98 -31.83 -6.70 24.61
N VAL A 99 -30.97 -6.61 23.59
CA VAL A 99 -29.71 -5.86 23.62
C VAL A 99 -29.95 -4.39 23.98
N GLY A 100 -29.36 -3.91 25.07
CA GLY A 100 -29.58 -2.57 25.60
C GLY A 100 -29.12 -1.46 24.65
N VAL A 101 -29.63 -0.23 24.83
CA VAL A 101 -29.29 0.92 23.99
C VAL A 101 -27.76 1.12 23.92
N LYS A 102 -27.08 1.07 25.06
CA LYS A 102 -25.61 1.21 25.18
C LYS A 102 -24.83 0.13 24.43
N GLU A 103 -25.36 -1.09 24.35
CA GLU A 103 -24.72 -2.20 23.64
C GLU A 103 -24.87 -2.03 22.12
N ARG A 104 -26.03 -1.58 21.65
CA ARG A 104 -26.24 -1.18 20.25
C ARG A 104 -25.34 -0.01 19.85
N GLU A 105 -25.16 0.98 20.72
CA GLU A 105 -24.22 2.10 20.49
C GLU A 105 -22.76 1.64 20.49
N THR A 106 -22.40 0.69 21.36
CA THR A 106 -21.05 0.08 21.37
C THR A 106 -20.81 -0.75 20.11
N ARG A 107 -21.82 -1.49 19.61
CA ARG A 107 -21.79 -2.19 18.31
C ARG A 107 -21.68 -1.21 17.15
N ALA A 108 -22.42 -0.09 17.17
CA ALA A 108 -22.33 0.95 16.15
C ALA A 108 -20.93 1.61 16.09
N TYR A 109 -20.36 1.92 17.25
CA TYR A 109 -18.99 2.42 17.38
C TYR A 109 -17.94 1.39 16.91
N ALA A 110 -18.06 0.13 17.32
CA ALA A 110 -17.18 -0.96 16.89
C ALA A 110 -17.22 -1.17 15.37
N VAL A 111 -18.42 -1.22 14.77
CA VAL A 111 -18.60 -1.31 13.30
C VAL A 111 -17.99 -0.08 12.61
N TRP A 112 -18.20 1.12 13.14
CA TRP A 112 -17.63 2.33 12.55
C TRP A 112 -16.08 2.29 12.54
N VAL A 113 -15.45 1.88 13.65
CA VAL A 113 -14.00 1.71 13.75
C VAL A 113 -13.51 0.64 12.76
N SER A 114 -14.13 -0.54 12.71
CA SER A 114 -13.70 -1.61 11.81
C SER A 114 -13.85 -1.22 10.34
N GLU A 115 -14.97 -0.61 9.96
CA GLU A 115 -15.23 -0.18 8.58
C GLU A 115 -14.24 0.91 8.13
N VAL A 116 -13.94 1.87 9.01
CA VAL A 116 -12.93 2.89 8.69
C VAL A 116 -11.52 2.28 8.65
N MET A 117 -11.18 1.29 9.50
CA MET A 117 -9.91 0.56 9.39
C MET A 117 -9.80 -0.29 8.11
N LEU A 118 -10.87 -0.96 7.68
CA LEU A 118 -10.89 -1.85 6.51
C LEU A 118 -10.75 -1.12 5.17
N GLN A 119 -11.04 0.18 5.10
CA GLN A 119 -10.84 1.00 3.89
C GLN A 119 -9.43 0.83 3.31
N GLN A 120 -9.33 0.16 2.15
CA GLN A 120 -8.09 -0.17 1.44
C GLN A 120 -7.05 -0.94 2.28
N THR A 121 -7.46 -1.61 3.37
CA THR A 121 -6.58 -2.33 4.30
C THR A 121 -7.06 -3.78 4.44
N ARG A 122 -6.14 -4.74 4.56
CA ARG A 122 -6.49 -6.17 4.61
C ARG A 122 -7.05 -6.56 5.98
N VAL A 123 -8.09 -7.41 5.98
CA VAL A 123 -8.74 -7.95 7.20
C VAL A 123 -7.73 -8.44 8.25
N GLN A 124 -6.78 -9.30 7.86
CA GLN A 124 -5.73 -9.82 8.74
C GLN A 124 -4.92 -8.70 9.43
N THR A 125 -4.59 -7.63 8.71
CA THR A 125 -3.86 -6.48 9.26
C THR A 125 -4.74 -5.62 10.18
N VAL A 126 -6.06 -5.60 9.99
CA VAL A 126 -6.98 -4.81 10.81
C VAL A 126 -7.20 -5.45 12.19
N VAL A 127 -7.23 -6.79 12.31
CA VAL A 127 -7.48 -7.51 13.58
C VAL A 127 -6.63 -6.97 14.74
N ASP A 128 -5.30 -6.91 14.58
CA ASP A 128 -4.38 -6.49 15.65
C ASP A 128 -4.47 -5.00 16.00
N TYR A 129 -4.96 -4.16 15.09
CA TYR A 129 -5.18 -2.73 15.35
C TYR A 129 -6.54 -2.50 15.98
N PHE A 130 -7.56 -3.20 15.50
CA PHE A 130 -8.92 -3.15 16.03
C PHE A 130 -8.95 -3.59 17.50
N ASN A 131 -8.34 -4.73 17.83
CA ASN A 131 -8.31 -5.25 19.20
C ASN A 131 -7.68 -4.23 20.17
N ARG A 132 -6.46 -3.73 19.87
CA ARG A 132 -5.78 -2.71 20.69
C ARG A 132 -6.52 -1.37 20.74
N TRP A 133 -7.21 -0.99 19.66
CA TRP A 133 -8.00 0.23 19.63
C TRP A 133 -9.23 0.13 20.54
N MET A 134 -9.98 -0.97 20.46
CA MET A 134 -11.14 -1.21 21.31
C MET A 134 -10.75 -1.47 22.77
N GLU A 135 -9.56 -2.01 23.03
CA GLU A 135 -8.98 -2.12 24.38
C GLU A 135 -8.68 -0.74 24.98
N LYS A 136 -8.05 0.17 24.22
CA LYS A 136 -7.74 1.53 24.71
C LYS A 136 -8.96 2.45 24.77
N TRP A 137 -9.85 2.35 23.78
CA TRP A 137 -11.04 3.20 23.65
C TRP A 137 -12.28 2.34 23.37
N PRO A 138 -12.90 1.73 24.40
CA PRO A 138 -14.03 0.81 24.23
C PRO A 138 -15.31 1.48 23.72
N THR A 139 -15.49 2.79 23.95
CA THR A 139 -16.66 3.56 23.53
C THR A 139 -16.28 4.86 22.83
N ILE A 140 -17.26 5.47 22.16
CA ILE A 140 -17.12 6.76 21.49
C ILE A 140 -16.64 7.88 22.43
N HIS A 141 -17.06 7.90 23.70
CA HIS A 141 -16.60 8.84 24.73
C HIS A 141 -15.09 8.78 24.98
N HIS A 142 -14.56 7.56 25.09
CA HIS A 142 -13.14 7.33 25.32
C HIS A 142 -12.30 7.85 24.15
N LEU A 143 -12.78 7.65 22.91
CA LEU A 143 -12.15 8.23 21.73
C LEU A 143 -12.33 9.75 21.67
N ALA A 144 -13.50 10.29 21.99
CA ALA A 144 -13.77 11.72 21.97
C ALA A 144 -12.91 12.50 22.97
N GLN A 145 -12.45 11.88 24.06
CA GLN A 145 -11.50 12.49 24.99
C GLN A 145 -10.03 12.43 24.53
N ALA A 146 -9.71 11.63 23.52
CA ALA A 146 -8.32 11.40 23.09
C ALA A 146 -7.66 12.61 22.39
N SER A 147 -6.34 12.66 22.50
CA SER A 147 -5.49 13.54 21.69
C SER A 147 -5.31 13.00 20.26
N ILE A 148 -5.03 13.89 19.31
CA ILE A 148 -4.72 13.49 17.93
C ILE A 148 -3.36 12.79 17.83
N GLU A 149 -2.43 13.12 18.73
CA GLU A 149 -1.16 12.42 18.91
C GLU A 149 -1.37 10.93 19.23
N GLU A 150 -2.14 10.58 20.28
CA GLU A 150 -2.43 9.19 20.64
C GLU A 150 -3.18 8.44 19.53
N VAL A 151 -4.14 9.09 18.88
CA VAL A 151 -4.91 8.50 17.77
C VAL A 151 -4.00 8.18 16.59
N ASN A 152 -3.04 9.05 16.28
CA ASN A 152 -2.02 8.77 15.26
C ASN A 152 -1.07 7.64 15.69
N GLU A 153 -0.74 7.53 16.98
CA GLU A 153 0.10 6.46 17.51
C GLU A 153 -0.57 5.08 17.46
N MET A 154 -1.85 4.98 17.84
CA MET A 154 -2.61 3.73 17.72
C MET A 154 -2.85 3.32 16.27
N TRP A 155 -2.96 4.29 15.35
CA TRP A 155 -3.09 4.07 13.90
C TRP A 155 -1.76 3.85 13.16
N ALA A 156 -0.61 3.92 13.86
CA ALA A 156 0.71 3.94 13.26
C ALA A 156 1.05 2.63 12.53
N GLY A 157 0.93 2.67 11.20
CA GLY A 157 1.17 1.53 10.31
C GLY A 157 0.01 1.21 9.37
N LEU A 158 -1.24 1.51 9.73
CA LEU A 158 -2.42 1.31 8.86
C LEU A 158 -2.45 2.24 7.64
N GLY A 159 -1.74 3.38 7.72
CA GLY A 159 -1.74 4.39 6.67
C GLY A 159 -3.08 5.11 6.49
N TYR A 160 -3.10 6.07 5.57
CA TYR A 160 -4.25 6.97 5.35
C TYR A 160 -4.77 7.63 6.65
N TYR A 161 -3.86 8.18 7.47
CA TYR A 161 -4.10 8.73 8.81
C TYR A 161 -5.24 9.77 8.92
N ARG A 162 -5.65 10.42 7.82
CA ARG A 162 -6.87 11.25 7.76
C ARG A 162 -8.12 10.47 8.23
N ARG A 163 -8.16 9.14 8.04
CA ARG A 163 -9.19 8.24 8.58
C ARG A 163 -9.27 8.29 10.11
N ALA A 164 -8.13 8.14 10.79
CA ALA A 164 -8.02 8.22 12.24
C ALA A 164 -8.42 9.60 12.78
N ARG A 165 -7.95 10.67 12.12
CA ARG A 165 -8.36 12.04 12.43
C ARG A 165 -9.88 12.24 12.29
N PHE A 166 -10.49 11.72 11.24
CA PHE A 166 -11.94 11.84 11.02
C PHE A 166 -12.76 11.00 12.01
N LEU A 167 -12.29 9.81 12.42
CA LEU A 167 -12.88 9.09 13.56
C LEU A 167 -12.90 9.95 14.83
N LEU A 168 -11.77 10.58 15.18
CA LEU A 168 -11.67 11.46 16.35
C LEU A 168 -12.56 12.71 16.24
N GLU A 169 -12.56 13.38 15.09
CA GLU A 169 -13.38 14.59 14.86
C GLU A 169 -14.88 14.26 14.82
N GLY A 170 -15.28 13.12 14.25
CA GLY A 170 -16.67 12.66 14.27
C GLY A 170 -17.13 12.18 15.66
N ALA A 171 -16.25 11.55 16.44
CA ALA A 171 -16.56 11.10 17.79
C ALA A 171 -16.84 12.31 18.72
N LYS A 172 -16.01 13.35 18.61
CA LYS A 172 -16.23 14.64 19.29
C LYS A 172 -17.57 15.26 18.86
N MET A 173 -17.85 15.33 17.56
CA MET A 173 -19.11 15.85 17.02
C MET A 173 -20.38 15.13 17.52
N ILE A 174 -20.33 13.81 17.77
CA ILE A 174 -21.47 13.06 18.30
C ILE A 174 -21.65 13.34 19.81
N VAL A 175 -20.57 13.28 20.59
CA VAL A 175 -20.60 13.54 22.04
C VAL A 175 -21.01 14.99 22.35
N GLU A 176 -20.45 15.96 21.62
CA GLU A 176 -20.82 17.38 21.70
C GLU A 176 -22.26 17.65 21.21
N GLY A 177 -22.82 16.77 20.36
CA GLY A 177 -24.11 16.93 19.70
C GLY A 177 -25.34 16.48 20.51
N GLY A 178 -25.16 16.00 21.75
CA GLY A 178 -26.24 15.44 22.59
C GLY A 178 -26.05 13.97 22.99
N ASP A 179 -24.89 13.38 22.69
CA ASP A 179 -24.41 12.08 23.20
C ASP A 179 -25.17 10.82 22.74
N GLU A 180 -26.25 10.96 21.97
CA GLU A 180 -26.95 9.85 21.29
C GLU A 180 -26.24 9.48 19.96
N PHE A 181 -25.95 8.19 19.75
CA PHE A 181 -25.31 7.75 18.51
C PHE A 181 -26.30 7.81 17.32
N PRO A 182 -25.97 8.47 16.17
CA PRO A 182 -26.90 8.59 15.04
C PRO A 182 -27.33 7.24 14.43
N LYS A 183 -28.64 6.99 14.36
CA LYS A 183 -29.21 5.65 14.11
C LYS A 183 -29.55 5.34 12.65
N THR A 184 -29.55 6.35 11.78
CA THR A 184 -29.92 6.22 10.35
C THR A 184 -28.78 6.63 9.43
N ALA A 185 -28.67 6.04 8.25
CA ALA A 185 -27.66 6.39 7.27
C ALA A 185 -27.74 7.87 6.83
N SER A 186 -28.93 8.47 6.86
CA SER A 186 -29.17 9.89 6.55
C SER A 186 -28.75 10.85 7.67
N SER A 187 -28.69 10.40 8.93
CA SER A 187 -28.10 11.16 10.05
C SER A 187 -26.60 10.93 10.16
N LEU A 188 -26.14 9.68 10.00
CA LEU A 188 -24.74 9.28 9.98
C LEU A 188 -23.91 10.02 8.91
N GLN A 189 -24.44 10.23 7.69
CA GLN A 189 -23.75 10.99 6.63
C GLN A 189 -23.47 12.46 6.96
N LYS A 190 -24.04 13.01 8.04
CA LYS A 190 -23.73 14.36 8.53
C LYS A 190 -22.48 14.39 9.40
N VAL A 191 -22.07 13.24 9.95
CA VAL A 191 -20.89 13.11 10.81
C VAL A 191 -19.62 13.15 9.97
N LYS A 192 -18.65 13.96 10.39
CA LYS A 192 -17.44 14.23 9.60
C LYS A 192 -16.67 12.95 9.27
N GLY A 193 -16.55 12.66 7.97
CA GLY A 193 -15.81 11.50 7.45
C GLY A 193 -16.63 10.22 7.27
N ILE A 194 -17.90 10.20 7.67
CA ILE A 194 -18.81 9.09 7.35
C ILE A 194 -19.41 9.33 5.95
N GLY A 195 -18.92 8.56 4.96
CA GLY A 195 -19.52 8.52 3.62
C GLY A 195 -20.69 7.54 3.52
N ASN A 196 -21.44 7.59 2.42
CA ASN A 196 -22.63 6.76 2.15
C ASN A 196 -22.40 5.25 2.44
N TYR A 197 -21.24 4.71 2.08
CA TYR A 197 -20.83 3.33 2.42
C TYR A 197 -20.82 3.06 3.94
N THR A 198 -20.04 3.83 4.69
CA THR A 198 -19.88 3.62 6.15
C THR A 198 -21.18 3.93 6.89
N ALA A 199 -21.98 4.88 6.41
CA ALA A 199 -23.30 5.16 6.96
C ALA A 199 -24.27 3.98 6.79
N GLY A 200 -24.37 3.40 5.59
CA GLY A 200 -25.17 2.21 5.34
C GLY A 200 -24.68 0.99 6.14
N ALA A 201 -23.37 0.85 6.32
CA ALA A 201 -22.79 -0.25 7.08
C ALA A 201 -23.14 -0.16 8.56
N ILE A 202 -22.96 1.00 9.20
CA ILE A 202 -23.34 1.19 10.61
C ILE A 202 -24.85 1.05 10.78
N ALA A 203 -25.66 1.70 9.94
CA ALA A 203 -27.11 1.70 10.08
C ALA A 203 -27.72 0.30 9.91
N SER A 204 -27.29 -0.46 8.91
CA SER A 204 -27.78 -1.84 8.72
C SER A 204 -27.21 -2.82 9.76
N ILE A 205 -25.91 -2.77 10.08
CA ILE A 205 -25.28 -3.76 10.97
C ILE A 205 -25.58 -3.51 12.46
N ALA A 206 -25.75 -2.27 12.91
CA ALA A 206 -25.99 -1.94 14.33
C ALA A 206 -27.45 -1.55 14.64
N PHE A 207 -28.17 -0.96 13.69
CA PHE A 207 -29.53 -0.42 13.90
C PHE A 207 -30.61 -1.07 13.04
N GLN A 208 -30.26 -2.07 12.20
CA GLN A 208 -31.16 -2.79 11.28
C GLN A 208 -31.94 -1.89 10.31
N GLU A 209 -31.40 -0.73 9.92
CA GLU A 209 -31.98 0.05 8.82
C GLU A 209 -31.79 -0.69 7.49
N ALA A 210 -32.86 -0.82 6.69
CA ALA A 210 -32.86 -1.51 5.41
C ALA A 210 -32.22 -0.67 4.28
N VAL A 211 -30.92 -0.39 4.41
CA VAL A 211 -30.12 0.41 3.49
C VAL A 211 -28.94 -0.38 2.90
N PRO A 212 -28.56 -0.14 1.64
CA PRO A 212 -27.47 -0.87 0.98
C PRO A 212 -26.07 -0.42 1.41
N VAL A 213 -25.14 -1.36 1.29
CA VAL A 213 -23.70 -1.15 1.44
C VAL A 213 -23.03 -1.53 0.12
N VAL A 214 -22.19 -0.66 -0.44
CA VAL A 214 -21.51 -0.91 -1.73
C VAL A 214 -20.02 -0.57 -1.63
N ASP A 215 -19.18 -1.61 -1.57
CA ASP A 215 -17.72 -1.53 -1.68
C ASP A 215 -17.20 -2.16 -3.01
N GLY A 216 -15.88 -2.36 -3.12
CA GLY A 216 -15.28 -3.05 -4.25
C GLY A 216 -15.61 -4.54 -4.36
N ASN A 217 -16.07 -5.19 -3.30
CA ASN A 217 -16.58 -6.56 -3.30
C ASN A 217 -18.03 -6.60 -3.80
N VAL A 218 -18.93 -5.79 -3.23
CA VAL A 218 -20.33 -5.67 -3.67
C VAL A 218 -20.43 -5.22 -5.13
N VAL A 219 -19.63 -4.23 -5.56
CA VAL A 219 -19.51 -3.85 -6.98
C VAL A 219 -19.20 -5.05 -7.86
N ARG A 220 -18.25 -5.90 -7.45
CA ARG A 220 -17.84 -7.08 -8.23
C ARG A 220 -18.90 -8.18 -8.24
N VAL A 221 -19.61 -8.39 -7.13
CA VAL A 221 -20.72 -9.35 -7.07
C VAL A 221 -21.88 -8.89 -7.95
N ILE A 222 -22.37 -7.65 -7.78
CA ILE A 222 -23.52 -7.14 -8.54
C ILE A 222 -23.21 -7.05 -10.04
N THR A 223 -22.03 -6.59 -10.44
CA THR A 223 -21.65 -6.52 -11.86
C THR A 223 -21.48 -7.89 -12.52
N ARG A 224 -21.23 -8.96 -11.75
CA ARG A 224 -21.25 -10.35 -12.25
C ARG A 224 -22.65 -10.93 -12.28
N LEU A 225 -23.44 -10.72 -11.23
CA LEU A 225 -24.84 -11.15 -11.18
C LEU A 225 -25.65 -10.60 -12.36
N LYS A 226 -25.42 -9.34 -12.75
CA LYS A 226 -26.11 -8.65 -13.85
C LYS A 226 -25.25 -8.36 -15.09
N ALA A 227 -24.15 -9.09 -15.29
CA ALA A 227 -23.26 -8.98 -16.46
C ALA A 227 -22.95 -7.54 -16.92
N ILE A 228 -22.71 -6.62 -15.97
CA ILE A 228 -22.57 -5.19 -16.23
C ILE A 228 -21.14 -4.91 -16.74
N SER A 229 -20.99 -4.85 -18.06
CA SER A 229 -19.72 -4.59 -18.76
C SER A 229 -19.26 -3.12 -18.68
N ALA A 230 -20.05 -2.22 -18.14
CA ALA A 230 -19.71 -0.80 -18.05
C ALA A 230 -18.59 -0.49 -17.03
N ASN A 231 -17.92 0.65 -17.22
CA ASN A 231 -16.87 1.14 -16.34
C ASN A 231 -17.40 1.38 -14.91
N PRO A 232 -16.96 0.62 -13.89
CA PRO A 232 -17.50 0.70 -12.52
C PRO A 232 -17.17 2.01 -11.77
N LYS A 233 -16.46 2.95 -12.40
CA LYS A 233 -16.18 4.29 -11.87
C LYS A 233 -16.99 5.40 -12.55
N ASN A 234 -17.78 5.08 -13.58
CA ASN A 234 -18.71 6.04 -14.18
C ASN A 234 -19.84 6.33 -13.17
N SER A 235 -20.22 7.60 -12.99
CA SER A 235 -21.25 8.02 -12.04
C SER A 235 -22.61 7.38 -12.30
N THR A 236 -23.00 7.16 -13.56
CA THR A 236 -24.25 6.43 -13.90
C THR A 236 -24.14 4.95 -13.50
N THR A 237 -23.04 4.27 -13.86
CA THR A 237 -22.81 2.87 -13.47
C THR A 237 -22.77 2.69 -11.96
N VAL A 238 -22.16 3.62 -11.21
CA VAL A 238 -22.18 3.63 -9.75
C VAL A 238 -23.61 3.78 -9.22
N LYS A 239 -24.39 4.76 -9.71
CA LYS A 239 -25.81 4.91 -9.33
C LYS A 239 -26.62 3.62 -9.56
N ASN A 240 -26.42 2.96 -10.68
CA ASN A 240 -27.18 1.76 -11.03
C ASN A 240 -26.76 0.56 -10.17
N ILE A 241 -25.48 0.43 -9.80
CA ILE A 241 -25.04 -0.55 -8.80
C ILE A 241 -25.65 -0.28 -7.42
N TRP A 242 -25.77 0.99 -7.01
CA TRP A 242 -26.48 1.34 -5.76
C TRP A 242 -27.99 1.04 -5.84
N LYS A 243 -28.67 1.36 -6.97
CA LYS A 243 -30.08 0.98 -7.24
C LYS A 243 -30.29 -0.53 -7.11
N LEU A 244 -29.41 -1.32 -7.70
CA LEU A 244 -29.41 -2.79 -7.65
C LEU A 244 -29.14 -3.32 -6.23
N ALA A 245 -28.23 -2.69 -5.48
CA ALA A 245 -28.01 -3.04 -4.08
C ALA A 245 -29.25 -2.76 -3.21
N THR A 246 -29.93 -1.62 -3.40
CA THR A 246 -31.19 -1.31 -2.69
C THR A 246 -32.28 -2.36 -2.93
N GLN A 247 -32.41 -2.88 -4.15
CA GLN A 247 -33.36 -3.96 -4.46
C GLN A 247 -33.02 -5.26 -3.70
N LEU A 248 -31.74 -5.58 -3.58
CA LEU A 248 -31.28 -6.82 -2.96
C LEU A 248 -31.35 -6.84 -1.44
N VAL A 249 -31.13 -5.73 -0.74
CA VAL A 249 -31.09 -5.67 0.74
C VAL A 249 -32.32 -6.35 1.36
N ASP A 250 -32.06 -7.36 2.20
CA ASP A 250 -33.11 -8.01 2.95
C ASP A 250 -33.70 -7.06 4.02
N PRO A 251 -35.04 -6.89 4.10
CA PRO A 251 -35.67 -5.96 5.04
C PRO A 251 -35.69 -6.46 6.49
N SER A 252 -35.44 -7.75 6.73
CA SER A 252 -35.48 -8.38 8.05
C SER A 252 -34.08 -8.53 8.66
N ARG A 253 -33.07 -8.80 7.82
CA ARG A 253 -31.66 -8.97 8.20
C ARG A 253 -30.70 -8.11 7.34
N PRO A 254 -30.92 -6.79 7.20
CA PRO A 254 -30.12 -5.95 6.30
C PRO A 254 -28.64 -5.92 6.67
N GLY A 255 -28.30 -5.96 7.96
CA GLY A 255 -26.93 -6.00 8.45
C GLY A 255 -26.17 -7.28 8.10
N ASP A 256 -26.85 -8.43 8.09
CA ASP A 256 -26.24 -9.70 7.68
C ASP A 256 -26.21 -9.82 6.16
N PHE A 257 -27.24 -9.36 5.45
CA PHE A 257 -27.27 -9.37 3.99
C PHE A 257 -26.17 -8.50 3.37
N ASN A 258 -25.96 -7.28 3.88
CA ASN A 258 -24.86 -6.44 3.43
C ASN A 258 -23.50 -7.10 3.69
N GLN A 259 -23.34 -7.80 4.82
CA GLN A 259 -22.12 -8.54 5.12
C GLN A 259 -21.97 -9.81 4.28
N SER A 260 -23.03 -10.53 3.93
CA SER A 260 -22.96 -11.75 3.12
C SER A 260 -22.49 -11.46 1.69
N VAL A 261 -22.96 -10.37 1.08
CA VAL A 261 -22.50 -9.93 -0.25
C VAL A 261 -21.02 -9.49 -0.20
N MET A 262 -20.60 -8.79 0.86
CA MET A 262 -19.19 -8.44 1.07
C MET A 262 -18.31 -9.69 1.30
N GLU A 263 -18.79 -10.65 2.10
CA GLU A 263 -18.09 -11.90 2.42
C GLU A 263 -17.96 -12.79 1.19
N LEU A 264 -19.04 -12.96 0.42
CA LEU A 264 -19.06 -13.69 -0.85
C LEU A 264 -18.02 -13.11 -1.80
N GLY A 265 -17.99 -11.79 -1.98
CA GLY A 265 -16.96 -11.14 -2.79
C GLY A 265 -15.54 -11.42 -2.26
N ALA A 266 -15.34 -11.34 -0.94
CA ALA A 266 -14.03 -11.50 -0.32
C ALA A 266 -13.49 -12.95 -0.36
N THR A 267 -14.35 -13.97 -0.37
CA THR A 267 -13.97 -15.38 -0.18
C THR A 267 -14.23 -16.29 -1.39
N VAL A 268 -15.34 -16.10 -2.12
CA VAL A 268 -15.80 -16.98 -3.21
C VAL A 268 -15.73 -16.27 -4.56
N CYS A 269 -16.40 -15.13 -4.69
CA CYS A 269 -16.47 -14.32 -5.90
C CYS A 269 -15.24 -13.39 -6.02
N SER A 270 -14.05 -14.00 -6.00
CA SER A 270 -12.74 -13.34 -5.95
C SER A 270 -12.43 -12.50 -7.22
N PRO A 271 -11.44 -11.57 -7.18
CA PRO A 271 -11.02 -10.83 -8.36
C PRO A 271 -10.34 -11.68 -9.46
N VAL A 272 -9.73 -12.81 -9.09
CA VAL A 272 -8.97 -13.71 -9.98
C VAL A 272 -9.25 -15.14 -9.54
N ALA A 273 -9.71 -15.99 -10.46
CA ALA A 273 -10.21 -17.34 -10.19
C ALA A 273 -11.32 -17.38 -9.11
N PRO A 274 -12.54 -16.89 -9.40
CA PRO A 274 -13.68 -17.04 -8.50
C PRO A 274 -14.15 -18.49 -8.43
N SER A 275 -14.51 -18.97 -7.24
CA SER A 275 -15.01 -20.33 -6.99
C SER A 275 -16.49 -20.46 -7.37
N CYS A 276 -16.80 -20.30 -8.65
CA CYS A 276 -18.18 -20.26 -9.16
C CYS A 276 -18.99 -21.53 -8.85
N SER A 277 -18.34 -22.70 -8.79
CA SER A 277 -18.96 -23.99 -8.45
C SER A 277 -19.40 -24.11 -6.99
N THR A 278 -18.86 -23.28 -6.08
CA THR A 278 -19.24 -23.22 -4.66
C THR A 278 -19.92 -21.89 -4.33
N CYS A 279 -20.49 -21.21 -5.32
CA CYS A 279 -21.19 -19.95 -5.13
C CYS A 279 -22.68 -20.21 -4.88
N PRO A 280 -23.25 -19.80 -3.72
CA PRO A 280 -24.68 -20.01 -3.40
C PRO A 280 -25.63 -19.30 -4.37
N VAL A 281 -25.16 -18.26 -5.06
CA VAL A 281 -25.92 -17.51 -6.09
C VAL A 281 -25.35 -17.71 -7.50
N SER A 282 -24.79 -18.89 -7.76
CA SER A 282 -24.31 -19.31 -9.08
C SER A 282 -25.42 -19.34 -10.13
N HIS A 283 -26.59 -19.88 -9.79
CA HIS A 283 -27.75 -20.00 -10.68
C HIS A 283 -28.30 -18.65 -11.16
N GLN A 284 -28.18 -17.59 -10.36
CA GLN A 284 -28.62 -16.23 -10.70
C GLN A 284 -27.49 -15.37 -11.30
N CYS A 285 -26.31 -15.94 -11.57
CA CYS A 285 -25.15 -15.21 -12.04
C CYS A 285 -25.11 -15.12 -13.57
N GLN A 286 -25.59 -14.00 -14.15
CA GLN A 286 -25.61 -13.82 -15.61
C GLN A 286 -24.21 -13.91 -16.23
N ALA A 287 -23.17 -13.37 -15.59
CA ALA A 287 -21.80 -13.51 -16.09
C ALA A 287 -21.28 -14.97 -16.10
N LEU A 288 -21.78 -15.84 -15.20
CA LEU A 288 -21.48 -17.26 -15.22
C LEU A 288 -22.23 -17.96 -16.35
N SER A 289 -23.51 -17.67 -16.52
CA SER A 289 -24.33 -18.19 -17.62
C SER A 289 -23.73 -17.82 -18.99
N LEU A 290 -23.32 -16.56 -19.20
CA LEU A 290 -22.63 -16.14 -20.42
C LEU A 290 -21.32 -16.92 -20.62
N SER A 291 -20.49 -17.04 -19.59
CA SER A 291 -19.21 -17.75 -19.63
C SER A 291 -19.34 -19.27 -19.83
N MET A 292 -20.51 -19.86 -19.57
CA MET A 292 -20.84 -21.26 -19.89
C MET A 292 -21.35 -21.44 -21.33
N ASN A 293 -21.84 -20.38 -21.98
CA ASN A 293 -22.39 -20.43 -23.34
C ASN A 293 -21.44 -19.86 -24.40
N ASP A 294 -20.45 -19.06 -24.02
CA ASP A 294 -19.43 -18.45 -24.89
C ASP A 294 -18.04 -18.50 -24.22
N GLU A 295 -17.15 -19.34 -24.76
CA GLU A 295 -15.77 -19.52 -24.26
C GLU A 295 -14.91 -18.23 -24.35
N SER A 296 -15.34 -17.23 -25.14
CA SER A 296 -14.64 -15.95 -25.25
C SER A 296 -14.96 -14.98 -24.11
N VAL A 297 -16.01 -15.25 -23.32
CA VAL A 297 -16.46 -14.42 -22.19
C VAL A 297 -16.06 -15.07 -20.87
N GLN A 298 -15.40 -14.32 -19.97
CA GLN A 298 -15.07 -14.80 -18.62
C GLN A 298 -15.79 -14.02 -17.52
N VAL A 299 -16.17 -14.72 -16.45
CA VAL A 299 -16.68 -14.10 -15.20
C VAL A 299 -15.72 -13.04 -14.64
N THR A 300 -14.42 -13.14 -14.95
CA THR A 300 -13.35 -12.21 -14.55
C THR A 300 -13.23 -10.96 -15.41
N ASP A 301 -14.03 -10.81 -16.48
CA ASP A 301 -14.13 -9.56 -17.26
C ASP A 301 -15.13 -8.57 -16.64
N TYR A 302 -15.97 -9.06 -15.73
CA TYR A 302 -16.88 -8.29 -14.90
C TYR A 302 -16.28 -8.09 -13.48
N PRO A 303 -16.18 -6.85 -12.97
CA PRO A 303 -16.40 -5.57 -13.65
C PRO A 303 -15.25 -5.19 -14.59
N MET A 304 -15.54 -4.33 -15.57
CA MET A 304 -14.56 -3.82 -16.54
C MET A 304 -13.26 -3.32 -15.88
N LYS A 305 -12.13 -3.84 -16.36
CA LYS A 305 -10.77 -3.56 -15.86
C LYS A 305 -10.33 -2.12 -16.22
N VAL A 306 -10.57 -1.17 -15.33
CA VAL A 306 -10.18 0.25 -15.53
C VAL A 306 -8.69 0.46 -15.25
N ALA A 307 -7.96 1.00 -16.23
CA ALA A 307 -6.56 1.39 -16.08
C ALA A 307 -6.34 2.34 -14.88
N LYS A 308 -5.19 2.20 -14.21
CA LYS A 308 -4.76 3.08 -13.11
C LYS A 308 -3.83 4.17 -13.66
N ALA A 309 -4.02 5.41 -13.21
CA ALA A 309 -3.07 6.49 -13.48
C ALA A 309 -1.68 6.14 -12.93
N LYS A 310 -0.62 6.57 -13.62
CA LYS A 310 0.76 6.39 -13.15
C LYS A 310 0.99 7.27 -11.91
N PRO A 311 1.56 6.75 -10.81
CA PRO A 311 1.97 7.57 -9.66
C PRO A 311 2.95 8.67 -10.08
N ARG A 312 2.85 9.87 -9.48
CA ARG A 312 3.87 10.92 -9.68
C ARG A 312 5.18 10.54 -8.97
N HIS A 313 6.28 11.13 -9.42
CA HIS A 313 7.61 10.91 -8.83
C HIS A 313 8.03 12.19 -8.09
N ASP A 314 8.23 12.06 -6.78
CA ASP A 314 8.58 13.17 -5.87
C ASP A 314 9.98 12.92 -5.29
N PHE A 315 10.70 13.98 -4.93
CA PHE A 315 12.07 13.90 -4.41
C PHE A 315 12.21 14.68 -3.10
N SER A 316 13.06 14.22 -2.18
CA SER A 316 13.31 14.89 -0.91
C SER A 316 14.71 14.58 -0.36
N ALA A 317 15.36 15.58 0.25
CA ALA A 317 16.50 15.37 1.13
C ALA A 317 15.98 15.20 2.57
N VAL A 318 16.42 14.14 3.25
CA VAL A 318 16.00 13.80 4.62
C VAL A 318 17.23 13.71 5.51
N SER A 319 17.18 14.42 6.63
CA SER A 319 18.31 14.65 7.52
C SER A 319 18.00 14.12 8.91
N VAL A 320 18.61 12.98 9.26
CA VAL A 320 18.51 12.42 10.61
C VAL A 320 19.53 13.17 11.46
N VAL A 321 19.02 14.14 12.23
CA VAL A 321 19.82 14.98 13.14
C VAL A 321 19.84 14.34 14.51
N GLU A 322 21.03 13.91 14.94
CA GLU A 322 21.34 13.34 16.24
C GLU A 322 22.11 14.36 17.09
N LEU A 323 21.70 14.49 18.35
CA LEU A 323 22.24 15.42 19.34
C LEU A 323 22.86 14.62 20.49
N VAL A 324 24.14 14.87 20.76
CA VAL A 324 24.93 14.25 21.82
C VAL A 324 25.42 15.37 22.75
N GLU A 325 25.21 15.25 24.06
CA GLU A 325 25.60 16.29 25.03
C GLU A 325 26.85 15.88 25.81
N GLU A 326 27.89 16.71 25.74
CA GLU A 326 29.18 16.45 26.36
C GLU A 326 29.08 16.41 27.90
N GLY A 327 29.88 15.55 28.54
CA GLY A 327 29.88 15.34 29.99
C GLY A 327 28.76 14.42 30.53
N SER A 328 27.60 14.38 29.88
CA SER A 328 26.46 13.58 30.36
C SER A 328 26.61 12.07 30.04
N ARG A 329 25.97 11.22 30.86
CA ARG A 329 25.75 9.79 30.59
C ARG A 329 24.49 9.50 29.75
N SER A 330 23.84 10.54 29.22
CA SER A 330 22.53 10.45 28.57
C SER A 330 22.59 9.75 27.21
N GLU A 331 21.51 9.06 26.84
CA GLU A 331 21.33 8.56 25.47
C GLU A 331 21.25 9.72 24.45
N SER A 332 21.70 9.47 23.22
CA SER A 332 21.59 10.46 22.14
C SER A 332 20.12 10.73 21.79
N ARG A 333 19.82 11.98 21.46
CA ARG A 333 18.46 12.42 21.10
C ARG A 333 18.37 12.79 19.63
N TYR A 334 17.25 12.45 19.00
CA TYR A 334 16.96 12.71 17.60
C TYR A 334 15.94 13.83 17.46
N LEU A 335 16.20 14.76 16.55
CA LEU A 335 15.29 15.85 16.21
C LEU A 335 14.18 15.35 15.27
N LEU A 336 12.93 15.59 15.66
CA LEU A 336 11.73 15.35 14.86
C LEU A 336 10.95 16.65 14.66
N VAL A 337 10.37 16.81 13.47
CA VAL A 337 9.44 17.90 13.12
C VAL A 337 8.03 17.35 12.99
N LYS A 338 7.02 18.14 13.38
CA LYS A 338 5.61 17.84 13.10
C LYS A 338 5.26 18.44 11.74
N ARG A 339 4.81 17.60 10.81
CA ARG A 339 4.28 18.05 9.51
C ARG A 339 3.06 18.97 9.72
N PRO A 340 2.78 19.90 8.78
CA PRO A 340 1.57 20.73 8.84
C PRO A 340 0.30 19.89 9.02
N ASP A 341 -0.74 20.46 9.64
CA ASP A 341 -1.99 19.75 9.93
C ASP A 341 -2.86 19.49 8.66
N GLU A 342 -2.34 19.78 7.47
CA GLU A 342 -2.91 19.47 6.16
C GLU A 342 -1.89 18.83 5.18
N GLY A 343 -2.38 18.36 4.02
CA GLY A 343 -1.56 17.76 2.97
C GLY A 343 -1.15 16.29 3.22
N LEU A 344 -0.02 15.89 2.64
CA LEU A 344 0.53 14.53 2.74
C LEU A 344 1.09 14.28 4.14
N LEU A 345 0.66 13.18 4.78
CA LEU A 345 1.06 12.76 6.13
C LEU A 345 0.81 13.86 7.19
N ALA A 346 -0.28 14.61 7.02
CA ALA A 346 -0.68 15.73 7.86
C ALA A 346 -0.60 15.45 9.38
N GLY A 347 0.01 16.36 10.13
CA GLY A 347 0.11 16.31 11.58
C GLY A 347 1.02 15.21 12.16
N LEU A 348 1.75 14.46 11.34
CA LEU A 348 2.63 13.37 11.81
C LEU A 348 4.06 13.85 12.06
N TRP A 349 4.80 13.08 12.88
CA TRP A 349 6.21 13.32 13.17
C TRP A 349 7.13 12.68 12.11
N GLU A 350 8.13 13.43 11.66
CA GLU A 350 9.19 12.97 10.74
C GLU A 350 10.56 13.56 11.10
N PHE A 351 11.63 13.05 10.51
CA PHE A 351 12.93 13.72 10.52
C PHE A 351 12.90 14.98 9.64
N PRO A 352 13.68 16.03 9.95
CA PRO A 352 13.92 17.18 9.07
C PRO A 352 14.00 16.80 7.59
N SER A 353 13.08 17.31 6.78
CA SER A 353 12.98 16.98 5.36
C SER A 353 12.79 18.22 4.49
N VAL A 354 13.39 18.23 3.30
CA VAL A 354 13.30 19.31 2.32
C VAL A 354 12.86 18.73 0.98
N PRO A 355 11.70 19.15 0.41
CA PRO A 355 11.29 18.76 -0.94
C PRO A 355 12.29 19.22 -2.00
N LEU A 356 12.42 18.44 -3.07
CA LEU A 356 13.29 18.75 -4.21
C LEU A 356 12.47 18.69 -5.52
N GLU A 357 12.75 19.57 -6.46
CA GLU A 357 12.05 19.62 -7.76
C GLU A 357 12.39 18.44 -8.69
N GLY A 358 13.47 17.71 -8.40
CA GLY A 358 13.96 16.59 -9.21
C GLY A 358 15.11 15.83 -8.55
N GLU A 359 15.83 15.05 -9.35
CA GLU A 359 17.10 14.44 -8.95
C GLU A 359 18.15 15.56 -8.70
N ALA A 360 18.69 15.65 -7.48
CA ALA A 360 19.69 16.65 -7.11
C ALA A 360 20.98 15.98 -6.61
N ASP A 361 22.13 16.61 -6.87
CA ASP A 361 23.45 16.16 -6.43
C ASP A 361 23.69 16.42 -4.93
N VAL A 362 24.76 15.83 -4.38
CA VAL A 362 25.12 15.93 -2.95
C VAL A 362 25.27 17.39 -2.48
N SER A 363 25.88 18.27 -3.29
CA SER A 363 26.09 19.69 -2.93
C SER A 363 24.77 20.44 -2.88
N SER A 364 23.91 20.27 -3.88
CA SER A 364 22.60 20.92 -3.93
C SER A 364 21.68 20.46 -2.80
N ARG A 365 21.65 19.15 -2.51
CA ARG A 365 20.88 18.60 -1.37
C ARG A 365 21.39 19.15 -0.03
N ARG A 366 22.71 19.15 0.19
CA ARG A 366 23.30 19.66 1.43
C ARG A 366 23.05 21.15 1.65
N LYS A 367 23.14 21.99 0.60
CA LYS A 367 22.77 23.42 0.67
C LYS A 367 21.32 23.64 1.09
N ALA A 368 20.39 22.84 0.56
CA ALA A 368 18.97 22.93 0.89
C ALA A 368 18.70 22.54 2.36
N VAL A 369 19.34 21.46 2.83
CA VAL A 369 19.33 21.05 4.24
C VAL A 369 19.93 22.12 5.15
N ASP A 370 21.10 22.66 4.81
CA ASP A 370 21.80 23.64 5.65
C ASP A 370 21.03 24.96 5.77
N HIS A 371 20.35 25.37 4.70
CA HIS A 371 19.41 26.49 4.74
C HIS A 371 18.23 26.20 5.67
N PHE A 372 17.58 25.05 5.53
CA PHE A 372 16.46 24.62 6.37
C PHE A 372 16.85 24.53 7.85
N LEU A 373 17.94 23.82 8.19
CA LEU A 373 18.38 23.64 9.57
C LEU A 373 18.73 24.99 10.24
N LYS A 374 19.39 25.89 9.49
CA LYS A 374 19.71 27.23 9.97
C LYS A 374 18.46 28.10 10.17
N GLN A 375 17.51 28.06 9.23
CA GLN A 375 16.28 28.86 9.28
C GLN A 375 15.30 28.37 10.36
N SER A 376 15.13 27.05 10.50
CA SER A 376 14.13 26.45 11.37
C SER A 376 14.57 26.23 12.81
N PHE A 377 15.87 26.12 13.09
CA PHE A 377 16.39 25.80 14.43
C PHE A 377 17.61 26.64 14.86
N GLY A 378 18.13 27.52 14.00
CA GLY A 378 19.43 28.17 14.23
C GLY A 378 20.63 27.20 14.22
N LEU A 379 20.43 25.93 13.85
CA LEU A 379 21.44 24.89 13.82
C LEU A 379 22.43 25.17 12.68
N GLY A 380 23.62 25.62 13.05
CA GLY A 380 24.73 25.87 12.11
C GLY A 380 25.73 26.94 12.57
N ILE A 381 25.32 27.91 13.41
CA ILE A 381 26.21 29.01 13.84
C ILE A 381 25.94 29.43 15.31
N LYS A 382 26.07 28.50 16.26
CA LYS A 382 26.05 28.80 17.72
C LYS A 382 27.24 28.12 18.41
N LYS A 383 27.93 28.84 19.31
CA LYS A 383 29.14 28.34 20.01
C LYS A 383 28.91 27.06 20.83
N SER A 384 27.66 26.79 21.20
CA SER A 384 27.22 25.63 21.99
C SER A 384 26.92 24.37 21.17
N CYS A 385 27.02 24.39 19.83
CA CYS A 385 26.62 23.28 18.97
C CYS A 385 27.62 23.08 17.82
N LYS A 386 28.24 21.90 17.76
CA LYS A 386 29.32 21.53 16.83
C LYS A 386 28.94 20.28 16.03
N LEU A 387 28.81 20.42 14.71
CA LEU A 387 28.68 19.28 13.80
C LEU A 387 29.99 18.45 13.84
N VAL A 388 29.90 17.16 14.17
CA VAL A 388 31.05 16.24 14.26
C VAL A 388 31.02 15.14 13.18
N VAL A 389 29.85 14.77 12.67
CA VAL A 389 29.68 13.77 11.60
C VAL A 389 28.64 14.28 10.60
N ARG A 390 28.90 14.13 9.29
CA ARG A 390 27.91 14.34 8.22
C ARG A 390 28.09 13.33 7.08
N GLU A 391 27.34 12.25 7.12
CA GLU A 391 27.50 11.10 6.22
C GLU A 391 26.26 10.85 5.34
N GLU A 392 26.49 10.45 4.09
CA GLU A 392 25.40 10.01 3.20
C GLU A 392 25.09 8.54 3.44
N VAL A 393 23.91 8.28 4.01
CA VAL A 393 23.45 6.95 4.44
C VAL A 393 22.86 6.15 3.28
N GLY A 394 22.36 6.85 2.25
CA GLY A 394 21.92 6.26 0.99
C GLY A 394 20.56 6.80 0.51
N VAL A 395 19.88 6.01 -0.31
CA VAL A 395 18.62 6.39 -0.96
C VAL A 395 17.53 5.37 -0.66
N TYR A 396 16.33 5.83 -0.34
CA TYR A 396 15.14 5.00 -0.15
C TYR A 396 13.96 5.53 -0.96
N VAL A 397 13.29 4.65 -1.72
CA VAL A 397 12.05 4.98 -2.43
C VAL A 397 10.86 4.45 -1.64
N HIS A 398 10.06 5.37 -1.08
CA HIS A 398 8.80 5.04 -0.44
C HIS A 398 7.65 5.19 -1.43
N VAL A 399 6.68 4.27 -1.38
CA VAL A 399 5.61 4.17 -2.38
C VAL A 399 4.25 4.34 -1.71
N PHE A 400 3.57 5.43 -2.08
CA PHE A 400 2.17 5.67 -1.82
C PHE A 400 1.35 5.31 -3.07
N SER A 401 0.04 5.13 -2.93
CA SER A 401 -0.89 4.78 -4.02
C SER A 401 -0.91 5.77 -5.20
N HIS A 402 -0.41 6.99 -5.00
CA HIS A 402 -0.36 8.07 -6.00
C HIS A 402 1.02 8.75 -6.13
N ILE A 403 2.02 8.39 -5.30
CA ILE A 403 3.34 9.03 -5.24
C ILE A 403 4.44 7.97 -5.06
N ARG A 404 5.55 8.12 -5.79
CA ARG A 404 6.83 7.43 -5.51
C ARG A 404 7.83 8.49 -5.04
N LEU A 405 8.08 8.51 -3.73
CA LEU A 405 8.93 9.50 -3.07
C LEU A 405 10.35 8.95 -2.93
N LYS A 406 11.31 9.53 -3.65
CA LYS A 406 12.75 9.23 -3.54
C LYS A 406 13.38 10.11 -2.47
N MET A 407 13.69 9.53 -1.33
CA MET A 407 14.40 10.18 -0.22
C MET A 407 15.90 9.90 -0.31
N TYR A 408 16.70 10.97 -0.33
CA TYR A 408 18.14 10.93 -0.12
C TYR A 408 18.40 11.18 1.37
N ILE A 409 19.09 10.26 2.04
CA ILE A 409 19.20 10.25 3.50
C ILE A 409 20.65 10.60 3.90
N GLU A 410 20.82 11.62 4.74
CA GLU A 410 22.08 11.87 5.45
C GLU A 410 21.90 11.86 6.99
N LEU A 411 22.95 11.44 7.68
CA LEU A 411 23.10 11.49 9.13
C LEU A 411 23.93 12.73 9.48
N LEU A 412 23.42 13.57 10.38
CA LEU A 412 24.18 14.66 11.00
C LEU A 412 24.25 14.41 12.51
N VAL A 413 25.46 14.33 13.06
CA VAL A 413 25.67 14.24 14.52
C VAL A 413 26.25 15.54 15.02
N PHE A 414 25.57 16.20 15.95
CA PHE A 414 26.03 17.40 16.64
C PHE A 414 26.40 17.09 18.09
N HIS A 415 27.59 17.54 18.50
CA HIS A 415 27.95 17.66 19.91
C HIS A 415 27.43 18.99 20.46
N LEU A 416 26.82 18.93 21.63
CA LEU A 416 26.34 20.05 22.41
C LEU A 416 27.22 20.21 23.66
N SER A 417 27.57 21.45 23.99
CA SER A 417 28.13 21.76 25.32
C SER A 417 27.13 21.42 26.42
N GLU A 418 27.60 21.14 27.63
CA GLU A 418 26.77 20.89 28.82
C GLU A 418 25.67 21.97 29.00
N GLY A 419 24.41 21.56 29.16
CA GLY A 419 23.24 22.44 29.21
C GLY A 419 22.76 22.96 27.84
N GLY A 420 23.40 22.55 26.76
CA GLY A 420 23.08 22.93 25.38
C GLY A 420 21.76 22.35 24.87
N MET A 421 21.33 21.18 25.36
CA MET A 421 19.99 20.66 25.05
C MET A 421 18.90 21.58 25.62
N ASP A 422 19.07 22.02 26.86
CA ASP A 422 18.13 22.91 27.56
C ASP A 422 18.02 24.28 26.86
N PHE A 423 19.13 24.81 26.37
CA PHE A 423 19.15 26.04 25.57
C PHE A 423 18.35 25.89 24.27
N ILE A 424 18.58 24.79 23.53
CA ILE A 424 17.86 24.50 22.27
C ILE A 424 16.36 24.33 22.53
N LEU A 425 15.97 23.59 23.57
CA LEU A 425 14.57 23.36 23.93
C LEU A 425 13.84 24.65 24.36
N LYS A 426 14.53 25.60 25.00
CA LYS A 426 13.94 26.89 25.42
C LYS A 426 13.62 27.84 24.24
N GLU A 427 14.23 27.66 23.07
CA GLU A 427 13.93 28.47 21.88
C GLU A 427 12.65 28.07 21.12
N GLN A 428 11.97 26.97 21.51
CA GLN A 428 10.74 26.49 20.86
C GLN A 428 9.62 27.53 20.74
N GLY A 429 9.57 28.52 21.63
CA GLY A 429 8.53 29.56 21.63
C GLY A 429 8.53 30.53 20.44
N SER A 430 9.57 30.53 19.60
CA SER A 430 9.75 31.51 18.51
C SER A 430 9.49 30.95 17.10
N THR A 431 9.28 29.64 16.94
CA THR A 431 9.21 28.98 15.62
C THR A 431 7.80 28.54 15.24
N THR A 432 7.35 28.88 14.03
CA THR A 432 6.04 28.44 13.48
C THR A 432 5.93 26.94 13.24
N MET A 433 7.06 26.24 13.06
CA MET A 433 7.11 24.79 12.95
C MET A 433 7.30 24.15 14.33
N LYS A 434 6.40 23.23 14.69
CA LYS A 434 6.52 22.43 15.92
C LYS A 434 7.57 21.32 15.74
N TRP A 435 8.48 21.19 16.69
CA TRP A 435 9.53 20.17 16.69
C TRP A 435 9.75 19.60 18.11
N LYS A 436 10.37 18.43 18.22
CA LYS A 436 10.77 17.82 19.51
C LYS A 436 12.06 17.02 19.37
N CYS A 437 12.79 16.86 20.47
CA CYS A 437 13.91 15.92 20.57
C CYS A 437 13.46 14.69 21.37
N VAL A 438 13.80 13.49 20.90
CA VAL A 438 13.45 12.22 21.56
C VAL A 438 14.64 11.29 21.63
N ASP A 439 14.83 10.57 22.74
CA ASP A 439 15.86 9.53 22.86
C ASP A 439 15.60 8.32 21.95
N SER A 440 16.61 7.46 21.82
CA SER A 440 16.57 6.26 20.98
C SER A 440 15.43 5.31 21.35
N LYS A 441 15.12 5.18 22.65
CA LYS A 441 14.08 4.28 23.16
C LYS A 441 12.69 4.83 22.81
N ALA A 442 12.40 6.09 23.11
CA ALA A 442 11.16 6.77 22.77
C ALA A 442 10.92 6.81 21.24
N LEU A 443 11.97 6.99 20.45
CA LEU A 443 11.92 6.94 18.98
C LEU A 443 11.49 5.55 18.45
N SER A 444 11.87 4.47 19.15
CA SER A 444 11.47 3.11 18.78
C SER A 444 9.99 2.80 19.06
N THR A 445 9.44 3.35 20.16
CA THR A 445 8.04 3.16 20.58
C THR A 445 7.07 4.13 19.89
N LEU A 446 7.56 5.27 19.39
CA LEU A 446 6.75 6.30 18.75
C LEU A 446 5.99 5.79 17.51
N GLY A 447 4.78 6.34 17.31
CA GLY A 447 3.89 6.10 16.18
C GLY A 447 4.35 6.69 14.84
N LEU A 448 5.63 6.51 14.51
CA LEU A 448 6.23 7.00 13.28
C LEU A 448 5.68 6.26 12.06
N THR A 449 5.60 6.96 10.93
CA THR A 449 5.23 6.33 9.66
C THR A 449 6.24 5.27 9.24
N SER A 450 5.81 4.30 8.43
CA SER A 450 6.68 3.25 7.90
C SER A 450 7.85 3.82 7.06
N GLY A 451 7.67 4.97 6.42
CA GLY A 451 8.75 5.72 5.77
C GLY A 451 9.81 6.21 6.77
N VAL A 452 9.39 6.94 7.81
CA VAL A 452 10.29 7.49 8.85
C VAL A 452 10.98 6.38 9.65
N ARG A 453 10.24 5.33 10.04
CA ARG A 453 10.81 4.15 10.73
C ARG A 453 11.85 3.42 9.87
N LYS A 454 11.64 3.35 8.55
CA LYS A 454 12.62 2.78 7.60
C LYS A 454 13.86 3.66 7.46
N VAL A 455 13.73 4.99 7.41
CA VAL A 455 14.86 5.94 7.43
C VAL A 455 15.71 5.74 8.69
N TYR A 456 15.08 5.68 9.87
CA TYR A 456 15.79 5.42 11.13
C TYR A 456 16.54 4.08 11.12
N THR A 457 15.88 3.00 10.66
CA THR A 457 16.48 1.67 10.54
C THR A 457 17.70 1.65 9.60
N MET A 458 17.74 2.52 8.58
CA MET A 458 18.90 2.65 7.70
C MET A 458 20.08 3.36 8.39
N VAL A 459 19.81 4.38 9.20
CA VAL A 459 20.84 5.06 10.01
C VAL A 459 21.46 4.11 11.03
N GLU A 460 20.65 3.35 11.77
CA GLU A 460 21.17 2.43 12.78
C GLU A 460 22.02 1.31 12.17
N LYS A 461 21.60 0.74 11.03
CA LYS A 461 22.44 -0.22 10.29
C LYS A 461 23.71 0.41 9.72
N PHE A 462 23.66 1.68 9.29
CA PHE A 462 24.85 2.42 8.84
C PHE A 462 25.86 2.60 9.98
N LYS A 463 25.43 3.06 11.16
CA LYS A 463 26.28 3.17 12.37
C LYS A 463 26.95 1.85 12.73
N GLN A 464 26.17 0.77 12.80
CA GLN A 464 26.65 -0.59 13.10
C GLN A 464 27.67 -1.09 12.06
N SER A 465 27.51 -0.72 10.78
CA SER A 465 28.48 -1.07 9.73
C SER A 465 29.78 -0.25 9.80
N GLY A 466 29.71 0.99 10.31
CA GLY A 466 30.86 1.88 10.48
C GLY A 466 31.76 1.49 11.66
N THR A 467 31.18 1.08 12.79
CA THR A 467 31.94 0.69 13.98
C THR A 467 32.83 -0.54 13.77
N ASN A 468 32.50 -1.42 12.81
CA ASN A 468 33.31 -2.58 12.44
C ASN A 468 34.54 -2.28 11.53
N LYS A 469 34.95 -1.01 11.38
CA LYS A 469 36.10 -0.62 10.53
C LYS A 469 37.20 0.20 11.23
N VAL A 470 37.58 -0.16 12.46
CA VAL A 470 38.78 0.40 13.12
C VAL A 470 39.73 -0.69 13.63
N PRO A 471 40.76 -1.09 12.84
CA PRO A 471 41.88 -1.87 13.35
C PRO A 471 42.79 -0.97 14.20
N VAL A 472 42.73 -1.10 15.52
CA VAL A 472 43.57 -0.33 16.45
C VAL A 472 45.04 -0.75 16.31
N LYS A 473 45.81 0.00 15.51
CA LYS A 473 47.27 -0.17 15.42
C LYS A 473 47.96 0.49 16.61
N THR A 474 48.19 -0.30 17.66
CA THR A 474 48.95 0.12 18.85
C THR A 474 50.38 0.53 18.47
N ARG A 475 50.86 1.65 19.01
CA ARG A 475 52.21 2.20 18.74
C ARG A 475 53.31 1.23 19.19
N LYS A 476 54.41 1.16 18.42
CA LYS A 476 55.75 0.94 18.97
C LYS A 476 56.61 2.18 18.73
N LYS A 477 57.17 2.76 19.80
CA LYS A 477 58.22 3.78 19.71
C LYS A 477 59.52 3.11 19.25
N LYS A 478 60.30 3.81 18.43
CA LYS A 478 61.77 3.74 18.48
C LYS A 478 62.31 5.17 18.41
N VAL A 479 63.28 5.48 19.27
CA VAL A 479 64.00 6.75 19.32
C VAL A 479 65.47 6.40 19.04
N ILE A 480 66.08 7.08 18.07
CA ILE A 480 67.53 7.21 17.90
C ILE A 480 67.80 8.68 17.48
N SER A 481 68.97 9.20 17.84
CA SER A 481 69.36 10.61 17.70
C SER A 481 69.54 11.07 16.25
N ALA A 482 69.60 12.39 16.06
CA ALA A 482 70.14 13.05 14.89
C ALA A 482 71.68 13.22 14.98
N ASP A 483 72.31 13.52 13.85
CA ASP A 483 73.65 14.15 13.75
C ASP A 483 73.79 14.95 12.44
N ILE A 484 74.85 15.76 12.30
CA ILE A 484 74.97 16.89 11.34
C ILE A 484 76.27 16.81 10.50
N MET A 485 76.22 17.13 9.19
CA MET A 485 77.27 17.82 8.37
C MET A 485 76.78 17.97 6.89
N VAL A 486 76.47 19.15 6.32
CA VAL A 486 77.29 20.34 5.97
C VAL A 486 78.27 20.12 4.77
N LEU A 487 78.19 21.01 3.74
CA LEU A 487 79.07 21.20 2.54
C LEU A 487 79.02 20.14 1.38
N ASN A 488 79.25 20.45 0.08
CA ASN A 488 79.05 21.69 -0.74
C ASN A 488 79.19 21.44 -2.28
N LEU A 489 78.82 22.44 -3.09
CA LEU A 489 79.28 22.81 -4.46
C LEU A 489 78.87 22.06 -5.76
N ARG A 490 78.34 22.89 -6.69
CA ARG A 490 78.57 22.99 -8.16
C ARG A 490 77.89 22.04 -9.16
N GLY A 491 77.37 22.66 -10.24
CA GLY A 491 77.03 22.03 -11.53
C GLY A 491 75.68 22.47 -12.07
N GLY A 492 75.64 23.34 -13.10
CA GLY A 492 74.36 23.79 -13.68
C GLY A 492 74.44 24.22 -15.14
N LYS A 493 73.30 24.08 -15.85
CA LYS A 493 72.95 24.74 -17.13
C LYS A 493 71.47 24.53 -17.45
N ARG A 494 70.82 25.53 -18.06
CA ARG A 494 69.60 25.39 -18.90
C ARG A 494 70.03 25.68 -20.36
N PRO A 495 69.24 25.35 -21.42
CA PRO A 495 68.14 26.24 -21.84
C PRO A 495 66.95 25.56 -22.60
N GLY A 496 65.92 26.35 -22.95
CA GLY A 496 65.17 26.16 -24.21
C GLY A 496 63.79 25.45 -24.15
N PRO A 497 62.74 25.93 -24.86
CA PRO A 497 61.40 25.33 -24.81
C PRO A 497 60.64 25.08 -26.15
N SER A 498 59.73 24.09 -26.16
CA SER A 498 58.49 24.01 -26.99
C SER A 498 58.65 23.86 -28.53
N PRO A 499 57.59 23.69 -29.37
CA PRO A 499 56.13 23.58 -29.12
C PRO A 499 55.38 22.41 -29.83
N ILE A 500 54.03 22.50 -29.84
CA ILE A 500 53.00 21.52 -30.26
C ILE A 500 52.64 21.63 -31.78
N PRO A 501 52.19 20.52 -32.41
CA PRO A 501 50.95 20.54 -33.22
C PRO A 501 50.08 19.27 -33.02
N LYS A 502 48.92 19.07 -33.67
CA LYS A 502 47.64 19.80 -33.81
C LYS A 502 46.69 18.89 -34.66
N ILE A 503 45.37 19.14 -34.60
CA ILE A 503 44.26 18.29 -35.11
C ILE A 503 44.00 18.41 -36.64
N VAL A 504 43.49 17.35 -37.29
CA VAL A 504 42.56 17.25 -38.48
C VAL A 504 42.44 15.74 -38.85
N SER A 505 41.33 14.98 -38.92
CA SER A 505 39.93 15.08 -39.38
C SER A 505 39.67 14.63 -40.84
N GLY A 506 38.96 13.50 -41.07
CA GLY A 506 38.49 13.06 -42.41
C GLY A 506 37.82 11.67 -42.51
N GLN A 507 36.73 11.56 -43.29
CA GLN A 507 35.96 10.38 -43.79
C GLN A 507 35.30 10.80 -45.14
N PRO A 508 34.69 9.95 -46.01
CA PRO A 508 34.30 8.50 -45.93
C PRO A 508 35.09 7.62 -46.96
N GLY A 509 34.72 6.40 -47.41
CA GLY A 509 33.70 5.39 -47.05
C GLY A 509 32.91 4.77 -48.24
N LEU A 510 31.97 3.86 -47.95
CA LEU A 510 30.95 3.18 -48.81
C LEU A 510 31.30 1.96 -49.73
N LEU A 511 30.40 0.96 -49.67
CA LEU A 511 29.96 -0.08 -50.64
C LEU A 511 30.70 -1.44 -50.86
N ASN A 512 29.95 -2.50 -50.56
CA ASN A 512 29.74 -3.80 -51.24
C ASN A 512 30.92 -4.75 -51.62
N ALA A 513 30.72 -6.05 -51.90
CA ALA A 513 29.92 -7.15 -51.30
C ALA A 513 29.88 -8.34 -52.29
N GLU A 514 30.38 -9.54 -51.95
CA GLU A 514 30.20 -10.75 -52.78
C GLU A 514 30.32 -12.08 -51.98
N THR A 515 30.25 -13.25 -52.64
CA THR A 515 29.55 -14.43 -52.04
C THR A 515 30.12 -15.83 -52.32
N LYS A 516 29.80 -16.75 -51.39
CA LYS A 516 29.48 -18.21 -51.56
C LYS A 516 30.58 -19.29 -51.55
N LYS A 517 30.14 -20.46 -51.02
CA LYS A 517 30.66 -21.86 -51.11
C LYS A 517 31.87 -22.24 -50.25
N GLU A 518 31.82 -23.29 -49.41
CA GLU A 518 31.68 -24.77 -49.69
C GLU A 518 32.93 -25.32 -50.40
N LYS A 519 33.70 -26.33 -49.94
CA LYS A 519 33.64 -27.35 -48.84
C LYS A 519 35.10 -27.80 -48.50
N GLU A 520 35.51 -28.77 -47.68
CA GLU A 520 34.94 -29.91 -46.90
C GLU A 520 35.89 -30.22 -45.69
N GLU A 521 35.66 -31.28 -44.88
CA GLU A 521 36.55 -31.72 -43.77
C GLU A 521 37.38 -33.00 -44.07
N VAL A 522 38.68 -33.04 -43.73
CA VAL A 522 39.42 -34.31 -43.47
C VAL A 522 40.50 -34.17 -42.36
N LYS A 523 40.15 -34.62 -41.15
CA LYS A 523 40.95 -35.39 -40.14
C LYS A 523 42.45 -35.10 -39.84
N LYS A 524 42.70 -34.83 -38.54
CA LYS A 524 43.81 -35.33 -37.66
C LYS A 524 45.27 -34.87 -37.97
N ALA A 525 46.18 -34.74 -36.99
CA ALA A 525 46.15 -35.05 -35.55
C ALA A 525 46.82 -33.94 -34.68
N GLU A 526 46.88 -34.15 -33.36
CA GLU A 526 47.64 -33.37 -32.35
C GLU A 526 49.17 -33.31 -32.64
N GLU A 527 50.02 -32.43 -32.06
CA GLU A 527 50.17 -32.07 -30.63
C GLU A 527 50.49 -30.58 -30.30
N GLU A 528 50.71 -30.33 -29.00
CA GLU A 528 50.74 -29.05 -28.26
C GLU A 528 51.87 -28.05 -28.64
N GLY A 529 51.78 -26.76 -28.32
CA GLY A 529 50.65 -26.00 -27.75
C GLY A 529 51.05 -24.67 -27.08
N THR A 530 50.14 -23.69 -27.04
CA THR A 530 50.26 -22.45 -26.25
C THR A 530 48.93 -22.08 -25.59
N LYS A 531 48.97 -21.63 -24.33
CA LYS A 531 47.77 -21.54 -23.47
C LYS A 531 46.98 -20.23 -23.66
N LYS A 532 45.67 -20.36 -23.91
CA LYS A 532 44.63 -19.32 -23.71
C LYS A 532 43.56 -19.82 -22.70
N PRO A 533 42.60 -18.98 -22.25
CA PRO A 533 41.84 -19.23 -21.01
C PRO A 533 40.91 -20.46 -21.04
N LYS A 534 40.67 -21.04 -19.85
CA LYS A 534 39.66 -22.10 -19.66
C LYS A 534 38.27 -21.63 -20.08
N ALA A 535 37.59 -22.44 -20.89
CA ALA A 535 36.16 -22.32 -21.13
C ALA A 535 35.34 -22.63 -19.86
N ALA A 536 34.15 -22.06 -19.76
CA ALA A 536 33.21 -22.38 -18.70
C ALA A 536 32.59 -23.78 -18.91
N ALA A 537 32.41 -24.53 -17.83
CA ALA A 537 31.77 -25.85 -17.88
C ALA A 537 30.31 -25.74 -18.37
N ALA A 538 29.87 -26.71 -19.18
CA ALA A 538 28.48 -26.79 -19.61
C ALA A 538 27.55 -26.99 -18.39
N LYS A 539 26.41 -26.30 -18.37
CA LYS A 539 25.41 -26.50 -17.33
C LYS A 539 24.73 -27.86 -17.50
N ALA A 540 24.62 -28.60 -16.40
CA ALA A 540 23.72 -29.73 -16.30
C ALA A 540 22.27 -29.31 -16.62
N PRO A 541 21.44 -30.22 -17.16
CA PRO A 541 20.01 -29.96 -17.37
C PRO A 541 19.30 -29.61 -16.05
N ALA A 542 18.23 -28.83 -16.14
CA ALA A 542 17.42 -28.49 -14.96
C ALA A 542 16.68 -29.74 -14.46
N LYS A 543 16.75 -30.01 -13.15
CA LYS A 543 16.00 -31.10 -12.50
C LYS A 543 14.49 -30.93 -12.73
N PRO A 544 13.74 -32.01 -12.98
CA PRO A 544 12.27 -32.04 -12.85
C PRO A 544 11.81 -31.52 -11.48
N LEU A 545 10.58 -30.99 -11.41
CA LEU A 545 10.06 -30.36 -10.19
C LEU A 545 10.09 -31.28 -8.95
N PRO A 546 9.69 -32.58 -9.00
CA PRO A 546 9.75 -33.46 -7.82
C PRO A 546 11.18 -33.65 -7.29
N GLN A 547 12.14 -33.98 -8.18
CA GLN A 547 13.55 -34.16 -7.80
C GLN A 547 14.17 -32.88 -7.25
N LEU A 548 13.81 -31.71 -7.80
CA LEU A 548 14.22 -30.41 -7.26
C LEU A 548 13.66 -30.16 -5.85
N MET A 549 12.45 -30.64 -5.56
CA MET A 549 11.85 -30.50 -4.23
C MET A 549 12.47 -31.45 -3.20
N GLU A 550 12.67 -32.71 -3.58
CA GLU A 550 13.23 -33.76 -2.72
C GLU A 550 14.73 -33.54 -2.44
N ASP A 551 15.54 -33.21 -3.45
CA ASP A 551 16.99 -33.04 -3.29
C ASP A 551 17.36 -31.69 -2.65
N ASP A 552 16.76 -30.59 -3.12
CA ASP A 552 17.30 -29.24 -2.89
C ASP A 552 16.43 -28.38 -1.95
N VAL A 553 15.10 -28.56 -1.95
CA VAL A 553 14.16 -27.70 -1.18
C VAL A 553 13.83 -28.28 0.19
N ILE A 554 13.35 -29.52 0.25
CA ILE A 554 12.92 -30.17 1.49
C ILE A 554 14.08 -30.28 2.50
N PRO A 555 15.30 -30.73 2.14
CA PRO A 555 16.41 -30.80 3.09
C PRO A 555 16.83 -29.42 3.61
N SER A 556 16.82 -28.40 2.75
CA SER A 556 17.14 -27.01 3.11
C SER A 556 16.12 -26.44 4.10
N LEU A 557 14.81 -26.60 3.84
CA LEU A 557 13.75 -26.16 4.74
C LEU A 557 13.76 -26.93 6.05
N LYS A 558 14.00 -28.25 6.01
CA LYS A 558 14.09 -29.10 7.20
C LYS A 558 15.21 -28.61 8.13
N ALA A 559 16.40 -28.34 7.59
CA ALA A 559 17.51 -27.77 8.34
C ALA A 559 17.19 -26.39 8.94
N THR A 560 16.51 -25.50 8.20
CA THR A 560 16.11 -24.19 8.74
C THR A 560 15.12 -24.30 9.90
N LEU A 561 14.11 -25.15 9.77
CA LEU A 561 13.00 -25.24 10.71
C LEU A 561 13.38 -26.05 11.95
N GLN A 562 14.17 -27.12 11.82
CA GLN A 562 14.72 -27.85 12.97
C GLN A 562 15.75 -27.05 13.78
N ALA A 563 16.32 -25.98 13.21
CA ALA A 563 17.18 -25.04 13.95
C ALA A 563 16.40 -24.07 14.87
N GLN A 564 15.06 -24.08 14.85
CA GLN A 564 14.24 -23.23 15.69
C GLN A 564 13.88 -23.95 17.00
N GLN A 565 14.34 -23.45 18.14
CA GLN A 565 14.13 -24.07 19.47
C GLN A 565 12.64 -24.27 19.84
N HIS A 566 11.74 -23.53 19.21
CA HIS A 566 10.30 -23.55 19.47
C HIS A 566 9.47 -24.37 18.46
N ILE A 567 10.12 -25.03 17.49
CA ILE A 567 9.46 -25.88 16.49
C ILE A 567 9.66 -27.36 16.81
N SER A 568 8.58 -28.14 16.85
CA SER A 568 8.60 -29.61 16.99
C SER A 568 7.75 -30.28 15.91
N ASP A 569 7.86 -31.61 15.82
CA ASP A 569 6.98 -32.48 15.01
C ASP A 569 6.94 -32.14 13.51
N LEU A 570 8.06 -31.60 13.00
CA LEU A 570 8.19 -31.14 11.61
C LEU A 570 8.13 -32.28 10.61
N GLN A 571 7.10 -32.27 9.78
CA GLN A 571 6.94 -33.08 8.59
C GLN A 571 7.00 -32.17 7.35
N LEU A 572 7.66 -32.63 6.29
CA LEU A 572 7.72 -31.97 4.98
C LEU A 572 7.57 -33.05 3.89
N SER A 573 6.76 -32.81 2.89
CA SER A 573 6.51 -33.72 1.77
C SER A 573 6.22 -32.97 0.46
N PHE A 574 6.32 -33.67 -0.67
CA PHE A 574 5.90 -33.15 -1.97
C PHE A 574 5.10 -34.22 -2.72
N SER A 575 3.84 -33.95 -3.01
CA SER A 575 2.97 -34.78 -3.88
C SER A 575 2.11 -33.85 -4.73
N ASP A 576 1.59 -34.32 -5.87
CA ASP A 576 0.53 -33.63 -6.62
C ASP A 576 0.83 -32.14 -6.97
N ASN A 577 2.11 -31.86 -7.22
CA ASN A 577 2.66 -30.52 -7.45
C ASN A 577 2.43 -29.52 -6.28
N LYS A 578 2.36 -30.04 -5.05
CA LYS A 578 2.15 -29.33 -3.79
C LYS A 578 3.27 -29.69 -2.81
N LEU A 579 4.09 -28.71 -2.45
CA LEU A 579 5.00 -28.81 -1.30
C LEU A 579 4.18 -28.56 -0.03
N GLU A 580 4.13 -29.54 0.86
CA GLU A 580 3.38 -29.50 2.11
C GLU A 580 4.34 -29.55 3.30
N GLY A 581 3.99 -28.82 4.37
CA GLY A 581 4.74 -28.87 5.61
C GLY A 581 3.87 -28.60 6.82
N SER A 582 4.04 -29.40 7.86
CA SER A 582 3.32 -29.28 9.13
C SER A 582 4.30 -29.38 10.31
N PHE A 583 4.01 -28.65 11.39
CA PHE A 583 4.82 -28.63 12.62
C PHE A 583 4.04 -28.00 13.78
N LEU A 584 4.47 -28.23 15.02
CA LEU A 584 4.04 -27.41 16.15
C LEU A 584 5.01 -26.23 16.35
N ASN A 585 4.48 -25.06 16.69
CA ASN A 585 5.25 -23.89 17.14
C ASN A 585 4.71 -23.48 18.51
N LYS A 586 5.50 -23.65 19.58
CA LYS A 586 5.08 -23.43 20.98
C LYS A 586 3.78 -24.17 21.35
N GLY A 587 3.57 -25.35 20.77
CA GLY A 587 2.35 -26.17 20.96
C GLY A 587 1.17 -25.84 20.03
N VAL A 588 1.24 -24.78 19.21
CA VAL A 588 0.22 -24.44 18.22
C VAL A 588 0.52 -25.14 16.88
N PRO A 589 -0.43 -25.88 16.27
CA PRO A 589 -0.20 -26.62 15.03
C PRO A 589 -0.30 -25.72 13.79
N TYR A 590 0.79 -25.66 13.01
CA TYR A 590 0.83 -24.95 11.73
C TYR A 590 0.93 -25.93 10.56
N SER A 591 0.26 -25.58 9.47
CA SER A 591 0.36 -26.25 8.17
C SER A 591 0.54 -25.21 7.06
N PHE A 592 1.43 -25.46 6.11
CA PHE A 592 1.62 -24.63 4.92
C PHE A 592 1.70 -25.45 3.64
N TRP A 593 1.34 -24.80 2.53
CA TRP A 593 1.32 -25.40 1.20
C TRP A 593 1.87 -24.43 0.17
N ALA A 594 2.80 -24.87 -0.68
CA ALA A 594 3.20 -24.17 -1.90
C ALA A 594 2.79 -24.97 -3.14
N PHE A 595 1.93 -24.38 -3.97
CA PHE A 595 1.29 -25.01 -5.13
C PHE A 595 2.00 -24.60 -6.42
N PHE A 596 2.21 -25.57 -7.31
CA PHE A 596 2.86 -25.39 -8.62
C PHE A 596 1.90 -25.90 -9.72
N SER A 597 0.90 -25.10 -10.06
CA SER A 597 -0.31 -25.56 -10.77
C SER A 597 -0.10 -26.19 -12.15
N ASP A 598 1.05 -25.95 -12.79
CA ASP A 598 1.46 -26.51 -14.08
C ASP A 598 2.51 -27.63 -13.98
N GLY A 599 2.90 -28.03 -12.75
CA GLY A 599 3.99 -28.96 -12.51
C GLY A 599 5.39 -28.40 -12.80
N THR A 600 5.54 -27.09 -13.04
CA THR A 600 6.86 -26.48 -13.26
C THR A 600 7.23 -25.46 -12.19
N ILE A 601 8.53 -25.24 -12.00
CA ILE A 601 9.02 -24.15 -11.14
C ILE A 601 8.76 -22.76 -11.76
N THR A 602 8.27 -22.69 -13.01
CA THR A 602 8.17 -21.45 -13.81
C THR A 602 6.75 -20.94 -14.09
N GLY A 603 5.70 -21.78 -14.08
CA GLY A 603 4.33 -21.34 -14.38
C GLY A 603 3.59 -20.69 -13.19
N PRO A 604 2.25 -20.81 -13.08
CA PRO A 604 1.50 -20.30 -11.93
C PRO A 604 1.96 -20.92 -10.60
N LYS A 605 1.89 -20.13 -9.52
CA LYS A 605 2.38 -20.52 -8.19
C LYS A 605 1.62 -19.84 -7.06
N GLY A 606 1.20 -20.62 -6.08
CA GLY A 606 0.46 -20.16 -4.90
C GLY A 606 1.12 -20.59 -3.60
N PHE A 607 0.85 -19.87 -2.51
CA PHE A 607 1.26 -20.24 -1.15
C PHE A 607 0.13 -19.97 -0.18
N ALA A 608 -0.17 -20.92 0.70
CA ALA A 608 -1.15 -20.79 1.79
C ALA A 608 -0.57 -21.30 3.11
N ILE A 609 -1.11 -20.79 4.22
CA ILE A 609 -0.71 -21.19 5.58
C ILE A 609 -1.89 -21.09 6.55
N SER A 610 -1.97 -22.03 7.49
CA SER A 610 -2.94 -22.09 8.60
C SER A 610 -2.21 -22.39 9.92
N SER A 611 -2.86 -22.03 11.05
CA SER A 611 -2.35 -22.18 12.42
C SER A 611 -3.28 -22.99 13.34
N TYR A 612 -4.25 -23.71 12.76
CA TYR A 612 -5.28 -24.46 13.52
C TYR A 612 -5.64 -25.80 12.85
N GLY A 613 -4.79 -26.34 11.97
CA GLY A 613 -5.07 -27.58 11.22
C GLY A 613 -6.23 -27.51 10.22
N SER A 614 -6.91 -26.36 10.10
CA SER A 614 -7.89 -26.09 9.05
C SER A 614 -7.24 -26.08 7.66
N GLY A 615 -8.07 -26.33 6.63
CA GLY A 615 -7.63 -26.47 5.24
C GLY A 615 -7.03 -25.21 4.61
N VAL A 616 -6.87 -25.26 3.28
CA VAL A 616 -6.13 -24.25 2.50
C VAL A 616 -6.70 -22.84 2.72
N SER A 617 -5.95 -22.01 3.44
CA SER A 617 -6.20 -20.58 3.64
C SER A 617 -6.08 -19.80 2.32
N THR A 618 -6.28 -18.47 2.33
CA THR A 618 -6.16 -17.63 1.13
C THR A 618 -4.84 -17.87 0.39
N VAL A 619 -4.92 -18.47 -0.80
CA VAL A 619 -3.76 -18.77 -1.64
C VAL A 619 -3.20 -17.47 -2.20
N GLU A 620 -2.06 -17.04 -1.67
CA GLU A 620 -1.37 -15.85 -2.17
C GLU A 620 -0.38 -16.19 -3.29
N PRO A 621 -0.13 -15.27 -4.23
CA PRO A 621 0.96 -15.40 -5.20
C PRO A 621 2.33 -15.66 -4.53
N PHE A 622 3.11 -16.55 -5.16
CA PHE A 622 4.40 -17.03 -4.68
C PHE A 622 5.46 -16.90 -5.80
N LEU A 623 6.71 -16.56 -5.44
CA LEU A 623 7.82 -16.32 -6.39
C LEU A 623 7.58 -15.20 -7.44
N VAL A 624 6.75 -14.20 -7.10
CA VAL A 624 6.15 -13.22 -8.03
C VAL A 624 7.16 -12.42 -8.89
N ASP A 625 8.32 -12.06 -8.33
CA ASP A 625 9.32 -11.21 -9.00
C ASP A 625 10.46 -12.01 -9.68
N GLU A 626 10.48 -13.33 -9.53
CA GLU A 626 11.64 -14.16 -9.87
C GLU A 626 11.66 -14.57 -11.35
N LYS A 627 12.47 -13.88 -12.18
CA LYS A 627 12.58 -14.18 -13.63
C LYS A 627 13.18 -15.56 -13.95
N LYS A 628 13.90 -16.18 -13.02
CA LYS A 628 14.52 -17.52 -13.14
C LYS A 628 14.52 -18.20 -11.75
N PRO A 629 13.36 -18.68 -11.27
CA PRO A 629 13.23 -19.27 -9.95
C PRO A 629 14.05 -20.56 -9.85
N THR A 630 14.54 -20.86 -8.65
CA THR A 630 15.34 -22.06 -8.33
C THR A 630 14.95 -22.57 -6.95
N ALA A 631 15.41 -23.77 -6.56
CA ALA A 631 15.20 -24.32 -5.21
C ALA A 631 15.51 -23.31 -4.09
N LYS A 632 16.63 -22.57 -4.18
CA LYS A 632 16.99 -21.54 -3.19
C LYS A 632 15.96 -20.41 -3.09
N HIS A 633 15.30 -20.04 -4.19
CA HIS A 633 14.21 -19.05 -4.16
C HIS A 633 12.94 -19.64 -3.54
N VAL A 634 12.61 -20.92 -3.79
CA VAL A 634 11.49 -21.62 -3.13
C VAL A 634 11.70 -21.61 -1.61
N VAL A 635 12.87 -22.06 -1.15
CA VAL A 635 13.28 -22.07 0.27
C VAL A 635 13.16 -20.67 0.86
N PHE A 636 13.82 -19.67 0.25
CA PHE A 636 13.78 -18.27 0.71
C PHE A 636 12.36 -17.70 0.80
N TRP A 637 11.50 -17.98 -0.19
CA TRP A 637 10.12 -17.47 -0.15
C TRP A 637 9.25 -18.19 0.88
N VAL A 638 9.41 -19.50 1.12
CA VAL A 638 8.73 -20.20 2.24
C VAL A 638 9.20 -19.63 3.58
N GLU A 639 10.52 -19.48 3.79
CA GLU A 639 11.07 -18.88 5.00
C GLU A 639 10.54 -17.46 5.23
N LYS A 640 10.57 -16.61 4.19
CA LYS A 640 10.02 -15.25 4.19
C LYS A 640 8.52 -15.20 4.51
N ARG A 641 7.74 -16.21 4.11
CA ARG A 641 6.31 -16.34 4.44
C ARG A 641 6.09 -16.72 5.90
N LEU A 642 6.85 -17.69 6.42
CA LEU A 642 6.82 -18.08 7.84
C LEU A 642 7.28 -16.93 8.76
N ALA A 643 8.33 -16.22 8.36
CA ALA A 643 8.82 -15.02 9.03
C ALA A 643 7.79 -13.88 9.07
N ALA A 644 7.06 -13.67 7.97
CA ALA A 644 5.99 -12.67 7.91
C ALA A 644 4.76 -13.01 8.78
N GLN A 645 4.71 -14.21 9.36
CA GLN A 645 3.72 -14.63 10.37
C GLN A 645 4.33 -14.75 11.78
N GLY A 646 5.58 -14.32 11.97
CA GLY A 646 6.27 -14.40 13.27
C GLY A 646 6.65 -15.83 13.71
N ILE A 647 6.52 -16.82 12.83
CA ILE A 647 6.76 -18.25 13.14
C ILE A 647 8.26 -18.54 13.24
N ILE A 648 9.06 -17.88 12.41
CA ILE A 648 10.53 -17.92 12.46
C ILE A 648 11.10 -16.49 12.49
N PRO A 649 12.34 -16.27 12.95
CA PRO A 649 12.98 -14.96 12.90
C PRO A 649 13.00 -14.37 11.49
N VAL A 650 12.77 -13.07 11.38
CA VAL A 650 12.72 -12.35 10.08
C VAL A 650 14.10 -12.28 9.40
N TRP A 651 15.16 -12.57 10.15
CA TRP A 651 16.54 -12.62 9.68
C TRP A 651 17.27 -13.79 10.36
N ARG A 652 18.13 -14.47 9.60
CA ARG A 652 19.38 -15.03 10.12
C ARG A 652 20.51 -14.06 9.70
N ASP A 653 21.60 -14.05 10.44
CA ASP A 653 22.75 -13.17 10.21
C ASP A 653 23.47 -13.45 8.87
#